data_AF-A0A166VZN0-F1
#
_entry.id   AF-A0A166VZN0-F1
#
_cell.length_a   1.000
_cell.length_b   1.000
_cell.length_c   1.000
_cell.angle_alpha   90.00
_cell.angle_beta   90.00
_cell.angle_gamma   90.00
#
_symmetry.space_group_name_H-M   'P 1'
#
loop_
_entity.id
_entity.type
_entity.pdbx_description
1 polymer ?
#
loop_
_entity_poly.entity_id
_entity_poly.type
_entity_poly.pdbx_seq_one_letter_code
_entity_poly.pdbx_strand_id
1 'polypeptide(L)'
;MTSTTPPPTQSFLRLRTPSVTPKTAPPALPDDKEKERETAVVWGKTPAGEVFKVPATHDVLTALFHPSYPKSHFDRLNLALLASQLLLFAVLPAHVAQLFFLGYFVFWRAAYDAGLGWVLTQQSKRKWVVREVQRRGWLDGKRHPRVRAWIRSQLVGKMGSDYQFDDIPAEYNTWLLFRQAVDVILLNDFLAYTMFAFASFRVPEGLSAGVHVLRWTAGLALIAFNLWVKTEAHRVIGDYAWYWGDAFFTQMGHLVFDGVFELAPHPMYSVGYAGYYGLSLIVGSYRVLFVSLAAHAAQFAFLVWFENPHIERRYGQKTRIGVRTPLAPRPRASAAAATLASLDPAADIADIEEREDREREIPATPTATDGSTATESDALDTETDTETEGEAEAARGSGTFTPPARTASAKRAAAKRERGLNQHDLLNKYFRRDAVLLWHLDLFRTADLQLLLLLAYVGAFTVVLPALALSARAAVALTFAHALAWVAFHYLGLGLVLRGQSEGKFLVRHFLENYHYAAGDRGEGAVREAFANWKGVYNLSVCMTYASFVGLVCKTYTMPTEWTVGNELLRHTLGGVLVFLHIWAAMESYQVLGPFGWFYGDFFMEDFPSHLEYTGIFRANGTQRFHVGEQIKVSWQAPYLHSRKDWIGIYKVGSNKSNLITKTISSGMWQPVHDDEWDGDTPLGLDRPLTPGKDSKGQVTFKGGALPWVTGRYEIRYHHDGKHNVLSMDGPFEVYVEKPTTLTVETVRSSLMRIVPLCLDSDPSLIPISCRTPEMQNSANADDDRDPDDFSFWSERQARRISNVIKQTFDVEYAPEVIVADANLSALASRILVSKEILSD
;
A
#
# COMPACT_ATOMS: atom_id res chain seq x y z
N MET A 1 57.55 -13.33 -26.49
CA MET A 1 56.68 -14.32 -25.81
C MET A 1 56.79 -14.09 -24.30
N THR A 2 55.65 -14.12 -23.59
CA THR A 2 55.49 -14.28 -22.14
C THR A 2 56.54 -13.69 -21.18
N SER A 3 56.16 -12.65 -20.44
CA SER A 3 56.66 -12.42 -19.07
C SER A 3 55.53 -11.86 -18.19
N THR A 4 55.53 -12.23 -16.92
CA THR A 4 54.40 -12.13 -15.99
C THR A 4 54.61 -11.11 -14.86
N THR A 5 53.53 -10.89 -14.10
CA THR A 5 53.45 -10.48 -12.67
C THR A 5 53.56 -8.98 -12.27
N PRO A 6 52.86 -8.56 -11.17
CA PRO A 6 52.69 -7.17 -10.71
C PRO A 6 53.29 -6.94 -9.28
N PRO A 7 52.70 -6.10 -8.40
CA PRO A 7 52.74 -4.63 -8.26
C PRO A 7 53.67 -4.19 -7.07
N PRO A 8 53.77 -2.89 -6.63
CA PRO A 8 52.79 -2.31 -5.66
C PRO A 8 52.67 -0.75 -5.56
N THR A 9 51.62 -0.29 -4.85
CA THR A 9 51.47 0.92 -3.98
C THR A 9 52.19 2.28 -4.24
N GLN A 10 51.39 3.36 -4.27
CA GLN A 10 51.70 4.73 -3.75
C GLN A 10 50.38 5.31 -3.19
N SER A 11 50.21 5.91 -2.00
CA SER A 11 50.98 6.82 -1.13
C SER A 11 50.83 8.32 -1.45
N PHE A 12 50.19 9.04 -0.51
CA PHE A 12 49.97 10.50 -0.45
C PHE A 12 51.12 11.39 -0.95
N LEU A 13 50.76 12.54 -1.55
CA LEU A 13 51.49 13.80 -1.34
C LEU A 13 50.61 15.04 -1.61
N ARG A 14 50.79 16.09 -0.80
CA ARG A 14 50.11 17.39 -0.91
C ARG A 14 50.75 18.26 -2.00
N LEU A 15 49.96 19.09 -2.70
CA LEU A 15 50.46 20.28 -3.39
C LEU A 15 49.66 21.54 -2.99
N ARG A 16 50.32 22.70 -3.10
CA ARG A 16 49.98 23.96 -2.42
C ARG A 16 49.02 24.86 -3.21
N THR A 17 48.14 25.54 -2.51
CA THR A 17 47.44 26.75 -2.99
C THR A 17 48.39 27.96 -3.00
N PRO A 18 48.38 28.83 -4.03
CA PRO A 18 49.09 30.11 -3.99
C PRO A 18 48.30 31.18 -3.23
N SER A 19 49.01 32.06 -2.53
CA SER A 19 48.47 33.14 -1.70
C SER A 19 48.29 34.44 -2.49
N VAL A 20 47.18 35.14 -2.28
CA VAL A 20 47.03 36.58 -2.61
C VAL A 20 46.67 37.33 -1.32
N THR A 21 47.34 38.47 -1.10
CA THR A 21 47.31 39.26 0.14
C THR A 21 46.09 40.18 0.25
N PRO A 22 45.71 40.61 1.48
CA PRO A 22 44.40 41.18 1.75
C PRO A 22 44.30 42.68 1.44
N LYS A 23 43.08 43.14 1.14
CA LYS A 23 42.65 44.54 1.33
C LYS A 23 41.56 44.62 2.39
N THR A 24 41.64 45.66 3.20
CA THR A 24 40.85 45.96 4.40
C THR A 24 39.34 46.00 4.16
N ALA A 25 38.58 45.37 5.05
CA ALA A 25 37.12 45.43 5.10
C ALA A 25 36.62 46.68 5.85
N PRO A 26 35.50 47.30 5.42
CA PRO A 26 34.63 48.09 6.30
C PRO A 26 33.84 47.16 7.25
N PRO A 27 33.25 47.68 8.36
CA PRO A 27 32.69 46.84 9.42
C PRO A 27 31.46 46.06 8.97
N ALA A 28 31.33 44.82 9.48
CA ALA A 28 30.21 43.95 9.20
C ALA A 28 28.89 44.53 9.73
N LEU A 29 27.86 44.50 8.88
CA LEU A 29 26.47 44.47 9.31
C LEU A 29 26.12 43.04 9.79
N PRO A 30 25.10 42.86 10.65
CA PRO A 30 24.77 41.54 11.21
C PRO A 30 24.34 40.54 10.12
N ASP A 31 24.62 39.27 10.36
CA ASP A 31 24.42 38.15 9.43
C ASP A 31 22.92 37.90 9.15
N ASP A 32 22.44 38.19 7.93
CA ASP A 32 21.03 37.98 7.53
C ASP A 32 20.68 36.50 7.21
N LYS A 33 21.63 35.57 7.42
CA LYS A 33 21.52 34.13 7.05
C LYS A 33 20.54 33.29 7.88
N GLU A 34 19.82 33.87 8.84
CA GLU A 34 18.78 33.15 9.60
C GLU A 34 17.36 33.23 9.01
N LYS A 35 17.12 33.97 7.90
CA LYS A 35 15.76 34.13 7.34
C LYS A 35 15.38 33.21 6.17
N GLU A 36 16.33 32.60 5.48
CA GLU A 36 16.05 31.89 4.21
C GLU A 36 15.88 30.38 4.37
N ARG A 37 15.01 30.00 5.31
CA ARG A 37 14.31 28.71 5.27
C ARG A 37 12.82 28.97 5.11
N GLU A 38 12.40 29.30 3.89
CA GLU A 38 10.99 29.23 3.53
C GLU A 38 10.51 27.78 3.66
N THR A 39 9.86 27.49 4.78
CA THR A 39 9.18 26.23 5.03
C THR A 39 8.09 26.03 3.97
N ALA A 40 8.19 24.96 3.17
CA ALA A 40 7.17 24.60 2.20
C ALA A 40 5.77 24.66 2.84
N VAL A 41 4.86 25.46 2.26
CA VAL A 41 3.58 25.79 2.91
C VAL A 41 2.68 24.56 2.99
N VAL A 42 2.60 23.99 4.20
CA VAL A 42 1.75 22.84 4.51
C VAL A 42 0.31 23.31 4.73
N TRP A 43 -0.64 22.68 4.03
CA TRP A 43 -2.07 22.97 4.16
C TRP A 43 -2.78 21.95 5.04
N GLY A 44 -3.75 22.42 5.82
CA GLY A 44 -4.56 21.65 6.75
C GLY A 44 -6.04 21.74 6.38
N LYS A 45 -6.82 20.71 6.71
CA LYS A 45 -8.27 20.67 6.48
C LYS A 45 -9.04 20.05 7.63
N THR A 46 -9.99 20.79 8.18
CA THR A 46 -10.83 20.35 9.31
C THR A 46 -11.83 19.27 8.87
N PRO A 47 -12.45 18.52 9.81
CA PRO A 47 -13.54 17.60 9.48
C PRO A 47 -14.76 18.28 8.84
N ALA A 48 -14.99 19.58 9.11
CA ALA A 48 -16.04 20.38 8.48
C ALA A 48 -15.68 20.79 7.03
N GLY A 49 -14.41 20.70 6.66
CA GLY A 49 -13.93 20.95 5.29
C GLY A 49 -13.24 22.30 5.08
N GLU A 50 -13.17 23.14 6.10
CA GLU A 50 -12.38 24.37 6.15
C GLU A 50 -10.89 24.07 5.92
N VAL A 51 -10.21 24.90 5.14
CA VAL A 51 -8.79 24.75 4.78
C VAL A 51 -8.00 25.91 5.38
N PHE A 52 -6.87 25.61 6.02
CA PHE A 52 -6.02 26.58 6.71
C PHE A 52 -4.53 26.28 6.46
N LYS A 53 -3.65 27.28 6.56
CA LYS A 53 -2.19 27.06 6.57
C LYS A 53 -1.82 26.42 7.92
N VAL A 54 -1.11 25.30 7.92
CA VAL A 54 -0.62 24.64 9.14
C VAL A 54 0.62 25.38 9.62
N PRO A 55 0.61 26.00 10.82
CA PRO A 55 1.79 26.66 11.35
C PRO A 55 2.85 25.65 11.78
N ALA A 56 4.11 26.07 11.70
CA ALA A 56 5.25 25.28 12.14
C ALA A 56 5.25 25.10 13.66
N THR A 57 5.55 23.89 14.11
CA THR A 57 5.72 23.56 15.52
C THR A 57 7.17 23.23 15.83
N HIS A 58 7.63 23.60 17.02
CA HIS A 58 8.96 23.26 17.51
C HIS A 58 8.99 21.84 18.12
N ASP A 59 10.13 21.16 17.98
CA ASP A 59 10.41 19.90 18.70
C ASP A 59 10.31 20.09 20.23
N VAL A 60 9.87 19.04 20.92
CA VAL A 60 9.57 19.07 22.34
C VAL A 60 10.81 19.07 23.21
N LEU A 61 11.89 18.38 22.83
CA LEU A 61 13.14 18.44 23.60
C LEU A 61 13.74 19.84 23.54
N THR A 62 13.74 20.44 22.35
CA THR A 62 14.16 21.81 22.09
C THR A 62 13.31 22.81 22.87
N ALA A 63 11.98 22.71 22.79
CA ALA A 63 11.06 23.60 23.51
C ALA A 63 11.17 23.46 25.05
N LEU A 64 11.39 22.25 25.57
CA LEU A 64 11.42 21.99 27.01
C LEU A 64 12.74 22.39 27.66
N PHE A 65 13.88 22.04 27.06
CA PHE A 65 15.20 22.19 27.70
C PHE A 65 15.95 23.47 27.33
N HIS A 66 15.67 24.10 26.18
CA HIS A 66 16.38 25.32 25.79
C HIS A 66 15.96 26.51 26.69
N PRO A 67 16.89 27.19 27.40
CA PRO A 67 16.54 28.12 28.47
C PRO A 67 15.87 29.40 27.97
N SER A 68 16.10 29.80 26.71
CA SER A 68 15.58 31.07 26.16
C SER A 68 14.11 31.02 25.73
N TYR A 69 13.49 29.83 25.59
CA TYR A 69 12.07 29.73 25.24
C TYR A 69 11.17 29.81 26.48
N PRO A 70 10.08 30.61 26.44
CA PRO A 70 9.17 30.75 27.57
C PRO A 70 8.46 29.42 27.88
N LYS A 71 8.41 29.05 29.16
CA LYS A 71 7.84 27.75 29.60
C LYS A 71 6.37 27.87 29.95
N SER A 72 5.54 27.02 29.36
CA SER A 72 4.13 26.89 29.74
C SER A 72 3.97 26.35 31.17
N HIS A 73 2.75 26.31 31.70
CA HIS A 73 2.45 25.60 32.94
C HIS A 73 2.64 24.09 32.77
N PHE A 74 2.36 23.53 31.59
CA PHE A 74 2.63 22.11 31.30
C PHE A 74 4.14 21.83 31.26
N ASP A 75 4.95 22.72 30.65
CA ASP A 75 6.41 22.58 30.64
C ASP A 75 6.98 22.61 32.06
N ARG A 76 6.52 23.55 32.90
CA ARG A 76 6.93 23.64 34.31
C ARG A 76 6.47 22.44 35.14
N LEU A 77 5.26 21.94 34.91
CA LEU A 77 4.78 20.70 35.52
C LEU A 77 5.67 19.51 35.11
N ASN A 78 6.00 19.40 33.82
CA ASN A 78 6.83 18.32 33.30
C ASN A 78 8.24 18.37 33.90
N LEU A 79 8.90 19.54 33.87
CA LEU A 79 10.21 19.74 34.49
C LEU A 79 10.19 19.43 36.00
N ALA A 80 9.14 19.84 36.72
CA ALA A 80 8.97 19.53 38.14
C ALA A 80 8.79 18.03 38.39
N LEU A 81 8.00 17.33 37.57
CA LEU A 81 7.83 15.87 37.65
C LEU A 81 9.16 15.16 37.37
N LEU A 82 9.85 15.48 36.28
CA LEU A 82 11.14 14.89 35.92
C LEU A 82 12.21 15.14 37.01
N ALA A 83 12.30 16.36 37.55
CA ALA A 83 13.19 16.67 38.67
C ALA A 83 12.81 15.90 39.95
N SER A 84 11.52 15.73 40.23
CA SER A 84 11.06 14.94 41.38
C SER A 84 11.42 13.46 41.25
N GLN A 85 11.42 12.89 40.05
CA GLN A 85 11.89 11.52 39.82
C GLN A 85 13.38 11.37 40.17
N LEU A 86 14.23 12.29 39.72
CA LEU A 86 15.67 12.27 40.03
C LEU A 86 15.93 12.44 41.53
N LEU A 87 15.18 13.34 42.20
CA LEU A 87 15.28 13.54 43.65
C LEU A 87 14.83 12.30 44.43
N LEU A 88 13.69 11.69 44.07
CA LEU A 88 13.20 10.47 44.70
C LEU A 88 14.16 9.29 44.48
N PHE A 89 14.77 9.18 43.30
CA PHE A 89 15.80 8.18 43.02
C PHE A 89 17.04 8.34 43.91
N ALA A 90 17.47 9.58 44.16
CA ALA A 90 18.63 9.87 45.00
C ALA A 90 18.36 9.68 46.52
N VAL A 91 17.11 9.84 46.97
CA VAL A 91 16.74 9.82 48.40
C VAL A 91 16.17 8.46 48.86
N LEU A 92 15.48 7.72 47.99
CA LEU A 92 14.82 6.47 48.38
C LEU A 92 15.82 5.30 48.50
N PRO A 93 15.68 4.43 49.53
CA PRO A 93 16.42 3.17 49.58
C PRO A 93 16.13 2.30 48.36
N ALA A 94 17.13 1.58 47.83
CA ALA A 94 17.05 0.87 46.55
C ALA A 94 15.80 -0.03 46.39
N HIS A 95 15.41 -0.77 47.44
CA HIS A 95 14.19 -1.62 47.40
C HIS A 95 12.90 -0.79 47.27
N VAL A 96 12.82 0.36 47.96
CA VAL A 96 11.67 1.27 47.87
C VAL A 96 11.65 1.95 46.50
N ALA A 97 12.80 2.39 45.99
CA ALA A 97 12.94 2.94 44.65
C ALA A 97 12.50 1.93 43.57
N GLN A 98 12.92 0.67 43.65
CA GLN A 98 12.49 -0.39 42.72
C GLN A 98 10.96 -0.53 42.66
N LEU A 99 10.29 -0.62 43.81
CA LEU A 99 8.83 -0.76 43.86
C LEU A 99 8.11 0.52 43.42
N PHE A 100 8.60 1.68 43.85
CA PHE A 100 8.03 2.97 43.48
C PHE A 100 8.11 3.22 41.97
N PHE A 101 9.31 3.12 41.38
CA PHE A 101 9.48 3.36 39.95
C PHE A 101 8.84 2.27 39.08
N LEU A 102 8.68 1.04 39.57
CA LEU A 102 7.86 0.04 38.88
C LEU A 102 6.39 0.47 38.81
N GLY A 103 5.78 0.83 39.94
CA GLY A 103 4.39 1.30 39.98
C GLY A 103 4.18 2.59 39.20
N TYR A 104 5.13 3.52 39.30
CA TYR A 104 5.11 4.81 38.59
C TYR A 104 5.28 4.63 37.07
N PHE A 105 6.18 3.73 36.63
CA PHE A 105 6.29 3.35 35.23
C PHE A 105 4.98 2.70 34.73
N VAL A 106 4.44 1.71 35.45
CA VAL A 106 3.18 1.05 35.08
C VAL A 106 2.02 2.05 34.96
N PHE A 107 1.96 3.07 35.81
CA PHE A 107 0.98 4.16 35.70
C PHE A 107 1.15 4.96 34.40
N TRP A 108 2.35 5.47 34.10
CA TRP A 108 2.58 6.25 32.88
C TRP A 108 2.44 5.41 31.60
N ARG A 109 2.85 4.15 31.66
CA ARG A 109 2.69 3.15 30.61
C ARG A 109 1.21 2.88 30.31
N ALA A 110 0.39 2.70 31.34
CA ALA A 110 -1.06 2.59 31.17
C ALA A 110 -1.68 3.90 30.66
N ALA A 111 -1.20 5.06 31.10
CA ALA A 111 -1.65 6.36 30.60
C ALA A 111 -1.30 6.58 29.12
N TYR A 112 -0.15 6.07 28.67
CA TYR A 112 0.25 6.05 27.26
C TYR A 112 -0.63 5.06 26.48
N ASP A 113 -0.43 3.75 26.65
CA ASP A 113 -0.99 2.74 25.74
C ASP A 113 -2.52 2.58 25.90
N ALA A 114 -3.05 2.52 27.13
CA ALA A 114 -4.49 2.39 27.35
C ALA A 114 -5.20 3.76 27.38
N GLY A 115 -4.59 4.76 28.03
CA GLY A 115 -5.15 6.10 28.20
C GLY A 115 -5.26 6.87 26.88
N LEU A 116 -4.13 7.09 26.18
CA LEU A 116 -4.17 7.73 24.86
C LEU A 116 -4.92 6.85 23.84
N GLY A 117 -4.76 5.52 23.88
CA GLY A 117 -5.51 4.60 23.01
C GLY A 117 -7.03 4.80 23.12
N TRP A 118 -7.57 4.96 24.34
CA TRP A 118 -8.99 5.28 24.55
C TRP A 118 -9.35 6.69 24.09
N VAL A 119 -8.60 7.71 24.50
CA VAL A 119 -8.87 9.12 24.15
C VAL A 119 -8.85 9.33 22.64
N LEU A 120 -7.82 8.82 21.97
CA LEU A 120 -7.66 8.88 20.52
C LEU A 120 -8.71 8.03 19.80
N THR A 121 -9.13 6.88 20.35
CA THR A 121 -10.29 6.14 19.81
C THR A 121 -11.57 6.98 19.83
N GLN A 122 -11.87 7.67 20.94
CA GLN A 122 -13.06 8.55 21.04
C GLN A 122 -12.92 9.79 20.15
N GLN A 123 -11.73 10.36 20.03
CA GLN A 123 -11.45 11.48 19.11
C GLN A 123 -11.59 11.05 17.64
N SER A 124 -11.02 9.91 17.27
CA SER A 124 -11.03 9.37 15.90
C SER A 124 -12.43 8.92 15.47
N LYS A 125 -13.19 8.22 16.33
CA LYS A 125 -14.55 7.73 16.01
C LYS A 125 -15.64 8.80 16.20
N ARG A 126 -15.49 9.71 17.16
CA ARG A 126 -16.57 10.62 17.61
C ARG A 126 -16.13 12.08 17.81
N LYS A 127 -14.92 12.48 17.41
CA LYS A 127 -14.37 13.85 17.60
C LYS A 127 -14.54 14.37 19.04
N TRP A 128 -14.40 13.47 20.02
CA TRP A 128 -14.81 13.72 21.41
C TRP A 128 -14.04 14.86 22.09
N VAL A 129 -12.72 14.94 21.93
CA VAL A 129 -11.89 15.98 22.58
C VAL A 129 -12.27 17.36 22.04
N VAL A 130 -12.36 17.50 20.72
CA VAL A 130 -12.76 18.75 20.05
C VAL A 130 -14.17 19.16 20.46
N ARG A 131 -15.13 18.21 20.43
CA ARG A 131 -16.51 18.49 20.86
C ARG A 131 -16.60 18.88 22.33
N GLU A 132 -15.78 18.31 23.22
CA GLU A 132 -15.81 18.66 24.65
C GLU A 132 -15.25 20.07 24.91
N VAL A 133 -14.16 20.45 24.22
CA VAL A 133 -13.58 21.81 24.26
C VAL A 133 -14.58 22.84 23.73
N GLN A 134 -15.25 22.54 22.62
CA GLN A 134 -16.31 23.39 22.04
C GLN A 134 -17.55 23.46 22.95
N ARG A 135 -18.04 22.32 23.47
CA ARG A 135 -19.21 22.23 24.36
C ARG A 135 -19.02 23.04 25.64
N ARG A 136 -17.83 22.98 26.24
CA ARG A 136 -17.45 23.79 27.41
C ARG A 136 -17.06 25.23 27.06
N GLY A 137 -17.07 25.63 25.79
CA GLY A 137 -16.73 26.99 25.35
C GLY A 137 -15.33 27.44 25.75
N TRP A 138 -14.37 26.53 25.89
CA TRP A 138 -13.02 26.85 26.40
C TRP A 138 -12.22 27.76 25.46
N LEU A 139 -12.49 27.68 24.16
CA LEU A 139 -11.92 28.56 23.13
C LEU A 139 -12.84 29.75 22.78
N ASP A 140 -14.01 29.87 23.43
CA ASP A 140 -14.96 30.96 23.19
C ASP A 140 -14.72 32.11 24.19
N GLY A 141 -14.28 33.26 23.66
CA GLY A 141 -14.00 34.47 24.44
C GLY A 141 -15.23 35.09 25.11
N LYS A 142 -16.44 34.81 24.63
CA LYS A 142 -17.70 35.31 25.20
C LYS A 142 -18.19 34.44 26.37
N ARG A 143 -17.93 33.12 26.34
CA ARG A 143 -18.35 32.18 27.38
C ARG A 143 -17.36 32.07 28.52
N HIS A 144 -16.08 31.82 28.23
CA HIS A 144 -15.06 31.56 29.26
C HIS A 144 -13.76 32.34 29.00
N PRO A 145 -13.78 33.69 29.08
CA PRO A 145 -12.62 34.52 28.74
C PRO A 145 -11.35 34.18 29.53
N ARG A 146 -11.48 33.84 30.82
CA ARG A 146 -10.33 33.45 31.67
C ARG A 146 -9.69 32.14 31.19
N VAL A 147 -10.48 31.14 30.82
CA VAL A 147 -9.99 29.83 30.35
C VAL A 147 -9.34 29.99 28.97
N ARG A 148 -10.00 30.71 28.05
CA ARG A 148 -9.42 31.01 26.74
C ARG A 148 -8.10 31.77 26.84
N ALA A 149 -8.02 32.80 27.68
CA ALA A 149 -6.79 33.56 27.90
C ALA A 149 -5.66 32.68 28.47
N TRP A 150 -5.97 31.77 29.39
CA TRP A 150 -5.02 30.79 29.90
C TRP A 150 -4.55 29.81 28.82
N ILE A 151 -5.45 29.22 28.01
CA ILE A 151 -5.07 28.34 26.90
C ILE A 151 -4.20 29.11 25.89
N ARG A 152 -4.59 30.34 25.51
CA ARG A 152 -3.81 31.20 24.61
C ARG A 152 -2.38 31.43 25.13
N SER A 153 -2.20 31.66 26.44
CA SER A 153 -0.86 31.79 27.02
C SER A 153 -0.07 30.48 27.09
N GLN A 154 -0.73 29.31 27.02
CA GLN A 154 -0.05 28.01 26.94
C GLN A 154 0.44 27.68 25.53
N LEU A 155 -0.25 28.16 24.51
CA LEU A 155 0.05 27.85 23.11
C LEU A 155 0.97 28.90 22.46
N VAL A 156 0.61 30.19 22.52
CA VAL A 156 1.29 31.26 21.74
C VAL A 156 2.78 31.33 22.04
N GLY A 157 3.21 31.16 23.30
CA GLY A 157 4.62 31.24 23.67
C GLY A 157 5.52 30.13 23.11
N LYS A 158 4.94 29.03 22.60
CA LYS A 158 5.68 27.87 22.05
C LYS A 158 5.66 27.80 20.52
N MET A 159 4.95 28.72 19.86
CA MET A 159 4.74 28.72 18.40
C MET A 159 5.59 29.80 17.70
N GLY A 160 5.76 29.66 16.38
CA GLY A 160 6.41 30.66 15.55
C GLY A 160 5.55 31.91 15.30
N SER A 161 6.12 32.88 14.58
CA SER A 161 5.43 34.12 14.17
C SER A 161 4.30 33.89 13.15
N ASP A 162 4.23 32.70 12.56
CA ASP A 162 3.22 32.22 11.64
C ASP A 162 1.93 31.71 12.33
N TYR A 163 1.93 31.59 13.66
CA TYR A 163 0.78 31.15 14.45
C TYR A 163 -0.03 32.33 15.01
N GLN A 164 -1.27 32.49 14.56
CA GLN A 164 -2.25 33.41 15.14
C GLN A 164 -3.40 32.63 15.81
N PHE A 165 -3.47 32.69 17.14
CA PHE A 165 -4.41 31.89 17.95
C PHE A 165 -5.88 31.97 17.50
N ASP A 166 -6.30 33.13 17.00
CA ASP A 166 -7.70 33.42 16.66
C ASP A 166 -8.07 33.15 15.19
N ASP A 167 -7.08 33.05 14.30
CA ASP A 167 -7.28 32.84 12.85
C ASP A 167 -7.22 31.35 12.45
N ILE A 168 -7.06 30.47 13.44
CA ILE A 168 -6.78 29.03 13.26
C ILE A 168 -7.94 28.19 13.81
N PRO A 169 -8.36 27.11 13.12
CA PRO A 169 -9.47 26.28 13.57
C PRO A 169 -9.31 25.68 14.97
N ALA A 170 -10.46 25.53 15.65
CA ALA A 170 -10.53 24.99 17.01
C ALA A 170 -9.90 23.59 17.13
N GLU A 171 -9.96 22.78 16.06
CA GLU A 171 -9.32 21.46 15.95
C GLU A 171 -7.81 21.52 16.18
N TYR A 172 -7.12 22.49 15.57
CA TYR A 172 -5.67 22.63 15.67
C TYR A 172 -5.25 23.16 17.04
N ASN A 173 -5.93 24.19 17.55
CA ASN A 173 -5.70 24.68 18.92
C ASN A 173 -5.99 23.60 19.99
N THR A 174 -6.98 22.74 19.75
CA THR A 174 -7.26 21.58 20.60
C THR A 174 -6.17 20.50 20.49
N TRP A 175 -5.66 20.25 19.28
CA TRP A 175 -4.55 19.31 19.05
C TRP A 175 -3.26 19.79 19.72
N LEU A 176 -2.90 21.07 19.64
CA LEU A 176 -1.75 21.62 20.37
C LEU A 176 -1.88 21.48 21.89
N LEU A 177 -3.09 21.66 22.44
CA LEU A 177 -3.33 21.44 23.87
C LEU A 177 -3.24 19.95 24.24
N PHE A 178 -3.73 19.06 23.38
CA PHE A 178 -3.58 17.61 23.54
C PHE A 178 -2.11 17.19 23.51
N ARG A 179 -1.30 17.73 22.58
CA ARG A 179 0.15 17.49 22.50
C ARG A 179 0.86 17.80 23.82
N GLN A 180 0.58 18.93 24.47
CA GLN A 180 1.19 19.25 25.77
C GLN A 180 0.86 18.23 26.88
N ALA A 181 -0.29 17.55 26.81
CA ALA A 181 -0.60 16.44 27.72
C ALA A 181 0.15 15.14 27.35
N VAL A 182 0.31 14.86 26.05
CA VAL A 182 1.13 13.73 25.55
C VAL A 182 2.60 13.89 25.96
N ASP A 183 3.15 15.11 25.89
CA ASP A 183 4.53 15.41 26.28
C ASP A 183 4.82 15.08 27.75
N VAL A 184 3.86 15.34 28.63
CA VAL A 184 3.96 14.95 30.05
C VAL A 184 3.96 13.42 30.18
N ILE A 185 3.07 12.72 29.47
CA ILE A 185 2.96 11.26 29.53
C ILE A 185 4.25 10.58 29.02
N LEU A 186 4.70 10.91 27.80
CA LEU A 186 5.83 10.25 27.16
C LEU A 186 7.16 10.47 27.88
N LEU A 187 7.43 11.69 28.34
CA LEU A 187 8.68 12.00 29.05
C LEU A 187 8.71 11.37 30.45
N ASN A 188 7.56 11.29 31.14
CA ASN A 188 7.49 10.63 32.43
C ASN A 188 7.52 9.10 32.32
N ASP A 189 6.89 8.50 31.30
CA ASP A 189 7.03 7.05 30.99
C ASP A 189 8.50 6.66 30.79
N PHE A 190 9.21 7.39 29.91
CA PHE A 190 10.61 7.11 29.59
C PHE A 190 11.55 7.26 30.79
N LEU A 191 11.41 8.36 31.56
CA LEU A 191 12.26 8.56 32.73
C LEU A 191 11.91 7.56 33.84
N ALA A 192 10.64 7.25 34.07
CA ALA A 192 10.22 6.27 35.08
C ALA A 192 10.76 4.88 34.79
N TYR A 193 10.71 4.44 33.52
CA TYR A 193 11.36 3.21 33.06
C TYR A 193 12.86 3.21 33.35
N THR A 194 13.54 4.31 33.03
CA THR A 194 14.99 4.45 33.19
C THR A 194 15.41 4.46 34.67
N MET A 195 14.65 5.14 35.55
CA MET A 195 14.84 5.12 37.00
C MET A 195 14.56 3.73 37.59
N PHE A 196 13.51 3.03 37.14
CA PHE A 196 13.25 1.64 37.53
C PHE A 196 14.39 0.70 37.14
N ALA A 197 14.93 0.87 35.93
CA ALA A 197 16.02 0.07 35.42
C ALA A 197 17.31 0.29 36.22
N PHE A 198 17.70 1.54 36.49
CA PHE A 198 18.86 1.84 37.34
C PHE A 198 18.66 1.42 38.80
N ALA A 199 17.45 1.55 39.36
CA ALA A 199 17.14 1.06 40.71
C ALA A 199 17.27 -0.48 40.79
N SER A 200 17.10 -1.16 39.67
CA SER A 200 17.22 -2.62 39.50
C SER A 200 18.62 -3.08 39.04
N PHE A 201 19.62 -2.19 39.01
CA PHE A 201 20.97 -2.51 38.54
C PHE A 201 21.62 -3.64 39.35
N ARG A 202 22.06 -4.69 38.66
CA ARG A 202 22.82 -5.81 39.22
C ARG A 202 23.89 -6.28 38.25
N VAL A 203 25.07 -6.61 38.76
CA VAL A 203 26.05 -7.43 38.03
C VAL A 203 25.75 -8.91 38.35
N PRO A 204 25.30 -9.73 37.40
CA PRO A 204 25.07 -11.16 37.63
C PRO A 204 26.38 -11.89 37.93
N GLU A 205 26.37 -12.74 38.95
CA GLU A 205 27.53 -13.55 39.34
C GLU A 205 27.64 -14.80 38.46
N GLY A 206 28.85 -15.38 38.35
CA GLY A 206 29.09 -16.63 37.62
C GLY A 206 29.25 -16.50 36.10
N LEU A 207 29.28 -15.28 35.55
CA LEU A 207 29.61 -15.02 34.14
C LEU A 207 31.09 -14.63 33.98
N SER A 208 31.69 -14.93 32.83
CA SER A 208 33.06 -14.50 32.53
C SER A 208 33.11 -13.01 32.21
N ALA A 209 34.27 -12.36 32.43
CA ALA A 209 34.46 -10.95 32.11
C ALA A 209 34.14 -10.62 30.63
N GLY A 210 34.45 -11.53 29.70
CA GLY A 210 34.09 -11.38 28.29
C GLY A 210 32.58 -11.35 28.04
N VAL A 211 31.79 -12.14 28.77
CA VAL A 211 30.31 -12.10 28.68
C VAL A 211 29.76 -10.80 29.26
N HIS A 212 30.34 -10.26 30.34
CA HIS A 212 29.97 -8.94 30.86
C HIS A 212 30.25 -7.81 29.87
N VAL A 213 31.45 -7.79 29.27
CA VAL A 213 31.81 -6.83 28.22
C VAL A 213 30.85 -6.94 27.05
N LEU A 214 30.58 -8.15 26.54
CA LEU A 214 29.63 -8.37 25.45
C LEU A 214 28.21 -7.89 25.79
N ARG A 215 27.72 -8.10 27.01
CA ARG A 215 26.41 -7.61 27.46
C ARG A 215 26.33 -6.09 27.47
N TRP A 216 27.38 -5.42 27.94
CA TRP A 216 27.43 -3.96 27.96
C TRP A 216 27.61 -3.36 26.56
N THR A 217 28.48 -3.91 25.71
CA THR A 217 28.65 -3.40 24.34
C THR A 217 27.41 -3.64 23.48
N ALA A 218 26.80 -4.83 23.53
CA ALA A 218 25.54 -5.10 22.84
C ALA A 218 24.39 -4.24 23.38
N GLY A 219 24.32 -4.03 24.71
CA GLY A 219 23.30 -3.20 25.32
C GLY A 219 23.42 -1.72 24.92
N LEU A 220 24.64 -1.18 24.89
CA LEU A 220 24.92 0.18 24.41
C LEU A 220 24.64 0.33 22.91
N ALA A 221 25.00 -0.66 22.10
CA ALA A 221 24.71 -0.68 20.67
C ALA A 221 23.19 -0.66 20.39
N LEU A 222 22.40 -1.44 21.15
CA LEU A 222 20.94 -1.44 21.05
C LEU A 222 20.32 -0.10 21.47
N ILE A 223 20.88 0.60 22.46
CA ILE A 223 20.44 1.95 22.84
C ILE A 223 20.78 2.96 21.74
N ALA A 224 22.00 2.93 21.19
CA ALA A 224 22.41 3.81 20.09
C ALA A 224 21.55 3.61 18.84
N PHE A 225 21.29 2.34 18.47
CA PHE A 225 20.37 1.97 17.39
C PHE A 225 18.94 2.47 17.66
N ASN A 226 18.47 2.38 18.91
CA ASN A 226 17.14 2.87 19.28
C ASN A 226 17.01 4.39 19.15
N LEU A 227 18.04 5.14 19.55
CA LEU A 227 18.09 6.59 19.37
C LEU A 227 18.03 6.95 17.88
N TRP A 228 18.84 6.29 17.05
CA TRP A 228 18.81 6.46 15.59
C TRP A 228 17.42 6.16 15.00
N VAL A 229 16.81 5.02 15.34
CA VAL A 229 15.43 4.67 14.92
C VAL A 229 14.43 5.78 15.29
N LYS A 230 14.54 6.34 16.50
CA LYS A 230 13.61 7.39 16.98
C LYS A 230 13.86 8.73 16.28
N THR A 231 15.11 9.14 16.06
CA THR A 231 15.42 10.39 15.34
C THR A 231 15.03 10.33 13.87
N GLU A 232 15.33 9.22 13.18
CA GLU A 232 14.93 9.03 11.78
C GLU A 232 13.41 8.97 11.64
N ALA A 233 12.73 8.22 12.50
CA ALA A 233 11.27 8.14 12.46
C ALA A 233 10.61 9.51 12.65
N HIS A 234 11.13 10.33 13.58
CA HIS A 234 10.62 11.68 13.81
C HIS A 234 10.92 12.62 12.63
N ARG A 235 12.12 12.55 12.02
CA ARG A 235 12.46 13.33 10.81
C ARG A 235 11.46 13.09 9.68
N VAL A 236 11.13 11.82 9.43
CA VAL A 236 10.26 11.42 8.31
C VAL A 236 8.81 11.83 8.54
N ILE A 237 8.24 11.54 9.72
CA ILE A 237 6.79 11.72 9.95
C ILE A 237 6.42 13.12 10.49
N GLY A 238 7.38 13.81 11.11
CA GLY A 238 7.20 15.11 11.75
C GLY A 238 6.24 15.10 12.95
N ASP A 239 6.14 16.26 13.60
CA ASP A 239 5.26 16.47 14.76
C ASP A 239 3.80 16.08 14.51
N TYR A 240 3.26 16.39 13.33
CA TYR A 240 1.85 16.13 13.01
C TYR A 240 1.48 14.65 13.18
N ALA A 241 2.26 13.74 12.61
CA ALA A 241 2.00 12.31 12.71
C ALA A 241 2.50 11.72 14.04
N TRP A 242 3.60 12.23 14.59
CA TRP A 242 4.12 11.81 15.91
C TRP A 242 3.10 12.03 17.05
N TYR A 243 2.24 13.05 16.92
CA TYR A 243 1.18 13.38 17.88
C TYR A 243 -0.25 13.09 17.38
N TRP A 244 -0.41 12.11 16.46
CA TRP A 244 -1.72 11.66 15.95
C TRP A 244 -2.66 12.79 15.48
N GLY A 245 -2.10 13.82 14.82
CA GLY A 245 -2.84 15.00 14.36
C GLY A 245 -3.95 14.68 13.36
N ASP A 246 -3.85 13.55 12.67
CA ASP A 246 -4.85 13.02 11.74
C ASP A 246 -6.14 12.51 12.42
N ALA A 247 -6.10 12.26 13.74
CA ALA A 247 -7.29 12.08 14.57
C ALA A 247 -8.08 13.40 14.74
N PHE A 248 -7.43 14.55 14.59
CA PHE A 248 -8.02 15.88 14.73
C PHE A 248 -8.43 16.45 13.37
N PHE A 249 -7.47 16.76 12.50
CA PHE A 249 -7.67 17.37 11.18
C PHE A 249 -7.03 16.53 10.05
N THR A 250 -6.86 17.10 8.86
CA THR A 250 -6.18 16.47 7.72
C THR A 250 -5.00 17.34 7.33
N GLN A 251 -3.78 16.83 7.34
CA GLN A 251 -2.66 17.51 6.67
C GLN A 251 -2.65 17.12 5.19
N MET A 252 -2.68 18.12 4.30
CA MET A 252 -2.50 17.96 2.85
C MET A 252 -1.01 18.04 2.52
N GLY A 253 -0.28 16.99 2.89
CA GLY A 253 1.11 16.77 2.51
C GLY A 253 1.34 15.28 2.27
N HIS A 254 2.32 14.94 1.44
CA HIS A 254 2.73 13.56 1.24
C HIS A 254 3.98 13.28 2.07
N LEU A 255 3.99 12.16 2.79
CA LEU A 255 5.17 11.67 3.51
C LEU A 255 6.02 10.86 2.53
N VAL A 256 7.24 11.31 2.28
CA VAL A 256 8.26 10.48 1.60
C VAL A 256 8.82 9.56 2.66
N PHE A 257 8.51 8.26 2.56
CA PHE A 257 9.01 7.26 3.50
C PHE A 257 10.41 6.84 3.08
N ASP A 258 11.42 7.39 3.77
CA ASP A 258 12.83 7.05 3.60
C ASP A 258 13.45 6.48 4.90
N GLY A 259 14.67 5.96 4.79
CA GLY A 259 15.49 5.58 5.93
C GLY A 259 14.88 4.44 6.76
N VAL A 260 14.55 4.69 8.03
CA VAL A 260 14.08 3.63 8.94
C VAL A 260 12.74 3.00 8.53
N PHE A 261 11.93 3.71 7.72
CA PHE A 261 10.68 3.16 7.18
C PHE A 261 10.89 2.19 6.02
N GLU A 262 12.08 2.17 5.39
CA GLU A 262 12.48 1.12 4.43
C GLU A 262 12.80 -0.19 5.15
N LEU A 263 13.32 -0.12 6.38
CA LEU A 263 13.66 -1.28 7.20
C LEU A 263 12.42 -1.94 7.84
N ALA A 264 11.46 -1.16 8.31
CA ALA A 264 10.27 -1.64 8.98
C ALA A 264 9.05 -0.72 8.76
N PRO A 265 7.86 -1.23 8.38
CA PRO A 265 6.66 -0.39 8.17
C PRO A 265 6.20 0.39 9.40
N HIS A 266 6.38 -0.20 10.59
CA HIS A 266 6.04 0.40 11.88
C HIS A 266 7.30 0.47 12.77
N PRO A 267 8.27 1.34 12.46
CA PRO A 267 9.60 1.31 13.09
C PRO A 267 9.50 1.68 14.58
N MET A 268 8.60 2.59 14.96
CA MET A 268 8.36 2.93 16.37
C MET A 268 7.83 1.77 17.22
N TYR A 269 7.12 0.83 16.59
CA TYR A 269 6.40 -0.26 17.24
C TYR A 269 7.15 -1.60 17.20
N SER A 270 8.20 -1.71 16.39
CA SER A 270 8.96 -2.95 16.17
C SER A 270 10.41 -2.81 16.64
N VAL A 271 11.28 -2.21 15.81
CA VAL A 271 12.68 -1.93 16.13
C VAL A 271 12.84 -0.82 17.18
N GLY A 272 11.81 0.01 17.34
CA GLY A 272 11.73 1.15 18.26
C GLY A 272 11.71 0.81 19.76
N TYR A 273 11.76 -0.48 20.14
CA TYR A 273 11.95 -0.96 21.51
C TYR A 273 13.33 -1.56 21.80
N ALA A 274 14.25 -1.57 20.82
CA ALA A 274 15.63 -2.06 21.00
C ALA A 274 16.33 -1.50 22.27
N GLY A 275 16.10 -0.22 22.60
CA GLY A 275 16.71 0.43 23.76
C GLY A 275 16.24 -0.14 25.11
N TYR A 276 14.99 -0.63 25.19
CA TYR A 276 14.47 -1.28 26.40
C TYR A 276 15.20 -2.60 26.65
N TYR A 277 15.42 -3.39 25.60
CA TYR A 277 16.21 -4.61 25.67
C TYR A 277 17.69 -4.32 25.95
N GLY A 278 18.26 -3.28 25.32
CA GLY A 278 19.62 -2.82 25.57
C GLY A 278 19.86 -2.43 27.03
N LEU A 279 18.93 -1.67 27.63
CA LEU A 279 19.01 -1.30 29.04
C LEU A 279 18.87 -2.52 29.96
N SER A 280 17.97 -3.47 29.66
CA SER A 280 17.83 -4.71 30.42
C SER A 280 19.11 -5.57 30.40
N LEU A 281 19.82 -5.60 29.28
CA LEU A 281 21.13 -6.27 29.15
C LEU A 281 22.20 -5.56 30.00
N ILE A 282 22.28 -4.24 29.96
CA ILE A 282 23.24 -3.48 30.78
C ILE A 282 22.98 -3.74 32.27
N VAL A 283 21.73 -3.55 32.69
CA VAL A 283 21.25 -3.67 34.07
C VAL A 283 21.29 -5.10 34.62
N GLY A 284 21.28 -6.12 33.76
CA GLY A 284 21.45 -7.52 34.16
C GLY A 284 20.30 -8.10 34.98
N SER A 285 19.09 -7.54 34.85
CA SER A 285 17.93 -7.90 35.68
C SER A 285 16.78 -8.44 34.85
N TYR A 286 16.36 -9.68 35.16
CA TYR A 286 15.16 -10.29 34.56
C TYR A 286 13.89 -9.47 34.82
N ARG A 287 13.80 -8.77 35.96
CA ARG A 287 12.65 -7.88 36.24
C ARG A 287 12.53 -6.79 35.15
N VAL A 288 13.65 -6.20 34.76
CA VAL A 288 13.69 -5.16 33.72
C VAL A 288 13.44 -5.77 32.34
N LEU A 289 13.92 -6.99 32.07
CA LEU A 289 13.59 -7.70 30.83
C LEU A 289 12.08 -7.97 30.68
N PHE A 290 11.41 -8.48 31.72
CA PHE A 290 9.96 -8.72 31.67
C PHE A 290 9.15 -7.42 31.61
N VAL A 291 9.57 -6.37 32.29
CA VAL A 291 8.95 -5.04 32.17
C VAL A 291 9.16 -4.46 30.76
N SER A 292 10.32 -4.69 30.13
CA SER A 292 10.57 -4.33 28.72
C SER A 292 9.66 -5.08 27.76
N LEU A 293 9.49 -6.40 27.96
CA LEU A 293 8.58 -7.23 27.18
C LEU A 293 7.12 -6.79 27.33
N ALA A 294 6.69 -6.49 28.56
CA ALA A 294 5.35 -5.99 28.84
C ALA A 294 5.09 -4.60 28.22
N ALA A 295 6.07 -3.69 28.28
CA ALA A 295 6.00 -2.38 27.65
C ALA A 295 5.90 -2.48 26.11
N HIS A 296 6.70 -3.36 25.50
CA HIS A 296 6.63 -3.58 24.05
C HIS A 296 5.30 -4.24 23.64
N ALA A 297 4.80 -5.19 24.42
CA ALA A 297 3.49 -5.81 24.19
C ALA A 297 2.33 -4.79 24.34
N ALA A 298 2.42 -3.86 25.30
CA ALA A 298 1.45 -2.78 25.46
C ALA A 298 1.46 -1.82 24.24
N GLN A 299 2.63 -1.51 23.69
CA GLN A 299 2.75 -0.73 22.45
C GLN A 299 2.14 -1.47 21.24
N PHE A 300 2.36 -2.79 21.11
CA PHE A 300 1.68 -3.58 20.08
C PHE A 300 0.16 -3.62 20.28
N ALA A 301 -0.32 -3.64 21.52
CA ALA A 301 -1.74 -3.54 21.82
C ALA A 301 -2.33 -2.17 21.41
N PHE A 302 -1.60 -1.07 21.60
CA PHE A 302 -1.96 0.25 21.06
C PHE A 302 -2.06 0.23 19.52
N LEU A 303 -1.06 -0.38 18.85
CA LEU A 303 -1.05 -0.54 17.38
C LEU A 303 -2.29 -1.29 16.88
N VAL A 304 -2.60 -2.44 17.49
CA VAL A 304 -3.69 -3.33 17.05
C VAL A 304 -5.08 -2.79 17.42
N TRP A 305 -5.26 -2.18 18.60
CA TRP A 305 -6.58 -1.76 19.07
C TRP A 305 -6.96 -0.31 18.72
N PHE A 306 -5.99 0.58 18.52
CA PHE A 306 -6.25 1.97 18.12
C PHE A 306 -5.67 2.31 16.75
N GLU A 307 -4.36 2.17 16.56
CA GLU A 307 -3.65 2.76 15.40
C GLU A 307 -4.13 2.14 14.08
N ASN A 308 -4.06 0.81 13.93
CA ASN A 308 -4.49 0.11 12.72
C ASN A 308 -5.99 0.33 12.42
N PRO A 309 -6.92 0.22 13.40
CA PRO A 309 -8.32 0.60 13.20
C PRO A 309 -8.55 2.08 12.91
N HIS A 310 -7.66 3.00 13.29
CA HIS A 310 -7.73 4.42 12.92
C HIS A 310 -7.26 4.62 11.49
N ILE A 311 -6.11 4.06 11.15
CA ILE A 311 -5.53 3.99 9.80
C ILE A 311 -6.56 3.48 8.79
N GLU A 312 -7.18 2.34 9.05
CA GLU A 312 -8.16 1.72 8.16
C GLU A 312 -9.39 2.63 7.97
N ARG A 313 -9.92 3.20 9.05
CA ARG A 313 -11.06 4.14 8.97
C ARG A 313 -10.73 5.46 8.29
N ARG A 314 -9.46 5.86 8.26
CA ARG A 314 -9.01 7.18 7.80
C ARG A 314 -8.48 7.16 6.36
N TYR A 315 -7.75 6.10 6.01
CA TYR A 315 -7.00 5.93 4.76
C TYR A 315 -7.34 4.62 4.03
N GLY A 316 -7.96 3.65 4.72
CA GLY A 316 -8.34 2.36 4.14
C GLY A 316 -9.44 2.50 3.07
N GLN A 317 -9.29 1.73 1.99
CA GLN A 317 -10.34 1.57 1.00
C GLN A 317 -11.42 0.63 1.57
N LYS A 318 -12.68 1.07 1.59
CA LYS A 318 -13.81 0.23 2.03
C LYS A 318 -14.14 -0.83 0.98
N THR A 319 -13.45 -1.95 1.00
CA THR A 319 -13.88 -3.18 0.33
C THR A 319 -15.18 -3.67 0.99
N ARG A 320 -16.25 -3.76 0.21
CA ARG A 320 -17.51 -4.33 0.67
C ARG A 320 -17.38 -5.86 0.64
N ILE A 321 -17.35 -6.48 1.81
CA ILE A 321 -17.39 -7.94 1.96
C ILE A 321 -18.58 -8.49 1.16
N GLY A 322 -18.32 -9.41 0.23
CA GLY A 322 -19.35 -10.06 -0.59
C GLY A 322 -19.79 -9.34 -1.87
N VAL A 323 -19.10 -8.27 -2.32
CA VAL A 323 -19.34 -7.76 -3.69
C VAL A 323 -18.89 -8.80 -4.71
N ARG A 324 -19.86 -9.34 -5.45
CA ARG A 324 -19.64 -10.20 -6.60
C ARG A 324 -19.13 -9.36 -7.78
N THR A 325 -17.85 -9.03 -7.79
CA THR A 325 -17.20 -8.42 -8.96
C THR A 325 -17.18 -9.46 -10.09
N PRO A 326 -17.85 -9.24 -11.22
CA PRO A 326 -17.88 -10.21 -12.30
C PRO A 326 -16.54 -10.27 -13.01
N LEU A 327 -15.83 -11.40 -12.89
CA LEU A 327 -14.53 -11.61 -13.54
C LEU A 327 -14.62 -11.63 -15.07
N ALA A 328 -15.78 -11.99 -15.63
CA ALA A 328 -16.16 -11.79 -17.02
C ALA A 328 -17.70 -11.80 -17.15
N PRO A 329 -18.30 -11.13 -18.15
CA PRO A 329 -19.73 -11.19 -18.40
C PRO A 329 -20.14 -12.56 -18.98
N ARG A 330 -21.06 -13.24 -18.29
CA ARG A 330 -21.64 -14.53 -18.72
C ARG A 330 -22.53 -14.31 -19.96
N PRO A 331 -22.29 -14.98 -21.11
CA PRO A 331 -23.14 -14.83 -22.28
C PRO A 331 -24.50 -15.52 -22.06
N ARG A 332 -25.53 -14.73 -21.72
CA ARG A 332 -26.92 -15.17 -21.79
C ARG A 332 -27.40 -15.17 -23.25
N ALA A 333 -27.08 -16.22 -23.97
CA ALA A 333 -27.70 -16.50 -25.26
C ALA A 333 -29.10 -17.13 -25.07
N SER A 334 -30.01 -16.84 -26.02
CA SER A 334 -31.25 -17.60 -26.28
C SER A 334 -32.30 -17.69 -25.15
N ALA A 335 -33.03 -16.59 -24.94
CA ALA A 335 -34.44 -16.65 -24.53
C ALA A 335 -35.24 -15.48 -25.12
N ALA A 336 -34.78 -14.24 -24.90
CA ALA A 336 -35.48 -13.03 -25.37
C ALA A 336 -35.43 -12.81 -26.90
N ALA A 337 -34.42 -13.36 -27.59
CA ALA A 337 -34.26 -13.19 -29.04
C ALA A 337 -35.31 -13.94 -29.87
N ALA A 338 -36.02 -14.92 -29.28
CA ALA A 338 -37.10 -15.64 -29.96
C ALA A 338 -38.43 -14.85 -29.99
N THR A 339 -38.59 -13.86 -29.11
CA THR A 339 -39.85 -13.08 -28.94
C THR A 339 -39.87 -11.78 -29.74
N LEU A 340 -38.72 -11.34 -30.26
CA LEU A 340 -38.56 -10.10 -31.03
C LEU A 340 -38.50 -10.31 -32.55
N ALA A 341 -38.47 -11.57 -33.01
CA ALA A 341 -38.43 -11.93 -34.43
C ALA A 341 -39.82 -12.07 -35.08
N SER A 342 -40.88 -11.62 -34.42
CA SER A 342 -42.29 -11.83 -34.85
C SER A 342 -43.12 -10.53 -34.91
N LEU A 343 -42.48 -9.39 -35.18
CA LEU A 343 -43.16 -8.12 -35.45
C LEU A 343 -42.66 -7.57 -36.81
N ASP A 344 -43.59 -7.40 -37.75
CA ASP A 344 -43.30 -6.94 -39.11
C ASP A 344 -42.89 -5.46 -39.15
N PRO A 345 -41.76 -5.10 -39.80
CA PRO A 345 -41.34 -3.71 -39.97
C PRO A 345 -41.99 -3.08 -41.20
N ALA A 346 -43.32 -2.87 -41.15
CA ALA A 346 -44.07 -2.30 -42.27
C ALA A 346 -45.30 -1.47 -41.84
N ALA A 347 -45.09 -0.49 -40.95
CA ALA A 347 -46.02 0.62 -40.74
C ALA A 347 -45.28 1.88 -40.27
N ASP A 348 -45.78 3.03 -40.71
CA ASP A 348 -45.60 4.37 -40.14
C ASP A 348 -44.21 5.02 -40.19
N ILE A 349 -43.84 5.44 -41.41
CA ILE A 349 -43.03 6.64 -41.65
C ILE A 349 -43.99 7.78 -42.06
N ALA A 350 -44.33 8.66 -41.12
CA ALA A 350 -44.79 10.04 -41.33
C ALA A 350 -44.84 10.76 -39.96
N ASP A 351 -44.52 12.06 -39.94
CA ASP A 351 -44.50 13.00 -38.78
C ASP A 351 -43.10 13.34 -38.20
N ILE A 352 -42.14 13.66 -39.07
CA ILE A 352 -40.94 14.45 -38.73
C ILE A 352 -40.73 15.54 -39.79
N GLU A 353 -41.61 16.55 -39.81
CA GLU A 353 -41.43 17.74 -40.66
C GLU A 353 -42.23 18.96 -40.13
N GLU A 354 -41.98 19.39 -38.89
CA GLU A 354 -42.22 20.78 -38.43
C GLU A 354 -41.66 21.02 -37.01
N ARG A 355 -40.40 21.51 -36.92
CA ARG A 355 -39.82 22.40 -35.87
C ARG A 355 -38.29 22.42 -35.92
N GLU A 356 -37.76 22.91 -37.03
CA GLU A 356 -36.53 23.71 -36.94
C GLU A 356 -36.89 25.13 -36.44
N ASP A 357 -35.87 25.94 -36.17
CA ASP A 357 -35.95 27.37 -35.80
C ASP A 357 -36.50 27.72 -34.40
N ARG A 358 -35.69 27.42 -33.37
CA ARG A 358 -35.17 28.45 -32.44
C ARG A 358 -33.90 28.00 -31.71
N GLU A 359 -33.06 28.99 -31.39
CA GLU A 359 -31.87 28.92 -30.52
C GLU A 359 -30.59 28.31 -31.13
N ARG A 360 -29.91 29.11 -31.95
CA ARG A 360 -28.43 29.15 -31.99
C ARG A 360 -27.94 30.27 -31.07
N GLU A 361 -27.15 29.98 -30.03
CA GLU A 361 -25.99 30.78 -29.57
C GLU A 361 -25.32 30.21 -28.29
N ILE A 362 -24.01 29.90 -28.41
CA ILE A 362 -22.96 29.88 -27.37
C ILE A 362 -23.03 28.77 -26.27
N PRO A 363 -21.91 28.10 -25.93
CA PRO A 363 -21.94 26.85 -25.16
C PRO A 363 -21.87 27.05 -23.63
N ALA A 364 -22.55 26.17 -22.90
CA ALA A 364 -22.47 26.08 -21.44
C ALA A 364 -22.24 24.62 -20.98
N THR A 365 -21.27 24.45 -20.08
CA THR A 365 -21.08 23.22 -19.29
C THR A 365 -22.35 22.97 -18.44
N PRO A 366 -22.90 21.76 -18.35
CA PRO A 366 -24.12 21.53 -17.58
C PRO A 366 -23.88 21.73 -16.08
N THR A 367 -24.53 22.74 -15.53
CA THR A 367 -24.45 23.16 -14.12
C THR A 367 -25.07 22.13 -13.18
N ALA A 368 -24.58 22.09 -11.93
CA ALA A 368 -25.18 21.30 -10.87
C ALA A 368 -26.55 21.85 -10.42
N THR A 369 -27.49 20.96 -10.08
CA THR A 369 -28.73 21.27 -9.35
C THR A 369 -29.01 20.21 -8.28
N ASP A 370 -29.67 20.64 -7.20
CA ASP A 370 -29.92 19.89 -5.98
C ASP A 370 -31.32 19.23 -5.92
N GLY A 371 -31.42 18.15 -5.13
CA GLY A 371 -32.53 17.93 -4.20
C GLY A 371 -33.83 17.26 -4.68
N SER A 372 -34.11 16.03 -4.18
CA SER A 372 -35.21 15.77 -3.21
C SER A 372 -35.52 14.27 -3.00
N THR A 373 -35.41 13.88 -1.73
CA THR A 373 -36.14 12.87 -0.91
C THR A 373 -37.31 12.05 -1.50
N ALA A 374 -37.29 10.73 -1.27
CA ALA A 374 -38.41 9.88 -0.76
C ALA A 374 -37.88 8.46 -0.40
N THR A 375 -37.72 8.10 0.88
CA THR A 375 -38.59 7.21 1.71
C THR A 375 -38.86 5.78 1.19
N GLU A 376 -38.34 4.80 1.95
CA GLU A 376 -39.01 3.60 2.53
C GLU A 376 -39.86 2.68 1.59
N SER A 377 -39.76 1.34 1.61
CA SER A 377 -39.86 0.47 2.80
C SER A 377 -39.33 -0.97 2.59
N ASP A 378 -38.89 -1.58 3.69
CA ASP A 378 -38.84 -3.00 4.11
C ASP A 378 -39.17 -4.20 3.19
N ALA A 379 -38.30 -5.24 3.28
CA ALA A 379 -38.56 -6.68 3.56
C ALA A 379 -37.27 -7.48 3.17
N LEU A 380 -36.59 -8.31 3.98
CA LEU A 380 -36.99 -9.55 4.69
C LEU A 380 -37.70 -10.55 3.73
N ASP A 381 -37.27 -11.81 3.52
CA ASP A 381 -36.51 -12.71 4.38
C ASP A 381 -35.78 -13.86 3.61
N THR A 382 -34.87 -14.53 4.33
CA THR A 382 -34.36 -15.94 4.26
C THR A 382 -34.27 -16.78 2.97
N GLU A 383 -33.12 -17.46 2.85
CA GLU A 383 -32.89 -18.92 2.57
C GLU A 383 -33.99 -19.75 1.86
N THR A 384 -33.72 -20.60 0.86
CA THR A 384 -32.87 -21.81 0.95
C THR A 384 -32.64 -22.41 -0.45
N ASP A 385 -31.61 -23.24 -0.63
CA ASP A 385 -31.41 -24.07 -1.83
C ASP A 385 -32.39 -25.25 -1.90
N THR A 386 -32.85 -25.64 -3.09
CA THR A 386 -33.07 -27.05 -3.45
C THR A 386 -33.16 -27.24 -4.97
N GLU A 387 -32.37 -28.17 -5.49
CA GLU A 387 -32.47 -28.64 -6.88
C GLU A 387 -33.48 -29.80 -6.99
N THR A 388 -34.34 -29.80 -8.01
CA THR A 388 -34.95 -31.03 -8.51
C THR A 388 -35.35 -30.91 -9.99
N GLU A 389 -34.74 -31.72 -10.85
CA GLU A 389 -35.26 -32.04 -12.19
C GLU A 389 -36.30 -33.16 -12.08
N GLY A 390 -37.28 -33.20 -12.99
CA GLY A 390 -38.27 -34.28 -13.07
C GLY A 390 -39.45 -33.93 -13.98
N GLU A 391 -39.56 -34.61 -15.12
CA GLU A 391 -40.44 -34.21 -16.24
C GLU A 391 -41.88 -34.76 -16.15
N ALA A 392 -42.80 -33.94 -16.68
CA ALA A 392 -44.00 -34.24 -17.49
C ALA A 392 -44.79 -35.57 -17.35
N GLU A 393 -46.13 -35.45 -17.33
CA GLU A 393 -46.94 -36.07 -18.40
C GLU A 393 -48.35 -35.48 -18.61
N ALA A 394 -48.92 -35.80 -19.78
CA ALA A 394 -50.34 -35.86 -20.15
C ALA A 394 -51.16 -34.56 -20.40
N ALA A 395 -51.35 -34.27 -21.69
CA ALA A 395 -52.35 -33.32 -22.21
C ALA A 395 -53.67 -33.99 -22.65
N ARG A 396 -54.78 -33.24 -22.62
CA ARG A 396 -56.02 -33.45 -23.41
C ARG A 396 -56.67 -32.08 -23.68
N GLY A 397 -57.19 -31.75 -24.86
CA GLY A 397 -57.21 -32.43 -26.16
C GLY A 397 -58.21 -31.78 -27.14
N SER A 398 -58.24 -32.24 -28.41
CA SER A 398 -59.15 -31.80 -29.51
C SER A 398 -58.88 -30.37 -30.03
N GLY A 399 -58.87 -30.02 -31.32
CA GLY A 399 -59.16 -30.70 -32.60
C GLY A 399 -59.59 -29.61 -33.62
N THR A 400 -59.53 -29.69 -34.96
CA THR A 400 -59.14 -30.75 -35.91
C THR A 400 -58.87 -30.10 -37.30
N PHE A 401 -58.20 -30.83 -38.21
CA PHE A 401 -58.30 -30.76 -39.69
C PHE A 401 -57.21 -30.03 -40.53
N THR A 402 -56.89 -30.69 -41.66
CA THR A 402 -55.74 -30.55 -42.60
C THR A 402 -56.26 -30.62 -44.06
N PRO A 403 -55.43 -30.65 -45.14
CA PRO A 403 -54.02 -30.28 -45.32
C PRO A 403 -53.99 -28.98 -46.18
N PRO A 404 -53.62 -28.91 -47.49
CA PRO A 404 -52.48 -29.39 -48.29
C PRO A 404 -51.37 -28.31 -48.47
N ALA A 405 -50.25 -28.48 -49.20
CA ALA A 405 -49.31 -29.58 -49.51
C ALA A 405 -48.21 -29.04 -50.47
N ARG A 406 -47.03 -29.69 -50.49
CA ARG A 406 -45.87 -29.51 -51.41
C ARG A 406 -45.03 -28.24 -51.17
N THR A 407 -43.71 -28.30 -50.95
CA THR A 407 -42.69 -29.19 -51.56
C THR A 407 -41.59 -29.60 -50.58
N ALA A 408 -40.81 -30.63 -50.95
CA ALA A 408 -39.78 -31.22 -50.09
C ALA A 408 -38.36 -30.78 -50.50
N SER A 409 -37.56 -30.33 -49.53
CA SER A 409 -36.09 -30.50 -49.52
C SER A 409 -35.50 -30.35 -48.11
N ALA A 410 -35.87 -31.26 -47.21
CA ALA A 410 -35.33 -31.33 -45.84
C ALA A 410 -34.73 -32.72 -45.55
N LYS A 411 -33.74 -33.13 -46.35
CA LYS A 411 -32.93 -34.34 -46.12
C LYS A 411 -31.44 -34.12 -46.37
N ARG A 412 -30.82 -33.22 -45.59
CA ARG A 412 -29.35 -33.25 -45.37
C ARG A 412 -28.87 -32.53 -44.09
N ALA A 413 -29.55 -32.76 -42.97
CA ALA A 413 -29.00 -32.55 -41.63
C ALA A 413 -28.76 -33.93 -40.99
N ALA A 414 -27.59 -34.51 -41.24
CA ALA A 414 -27.25 -35.84 -40.76
C ALA A 414 -26.83 -35.81 -39.28
N ALA A 415 -27.62 -36.49 -38.44
CA ALA A 415 -27.17 -37.19 -37.23
C ALA A 415 -26.06 -36.54 -36.38
N LYS A 416 -26.40 -35.51 -35.60
CA LYS A 416 -25.70 -35.32 -34.32
C LYS A 416 -26.23 -36.37 -33.34
N ARG A 417 -25.62 -37.56 -33.40
CA ARG A 417 -25.98 -38.73 -32.60
C ARG A 417 -25.85 -38.40 -31.12
N GLU A 418 -26.96 -38.32 -30.40
CA GLU A 418 -26.95 -38.35 -28.95
C GLU A 418 -26.29 -39.67 -28.52
N ARG A 419 -25.15 -39.53 -27.87
CA ARG A 419 -24.36 -40.68 -27.41
C ARG A 419 -24.95 -41.09 -26.07
N GLY A 420 -25.91 -42.02 -26.11
CA GLY A 420 -26.55 -42.55 -24.90
C GLY A 420 -25.51 -42.94 -23.86
N LEU A 421 -25.67 -42.43 -22.64
CA LEU A 421 -24.75 -42.64 -21.52
C LEU A 421 -24.58 -44.14 -21.27
N ASN A 422 -23.37 -44.65 -21.48
CA ASN A 422 -23.07 -46.06 -21.26
C ASN A 422 -22.82 -46.31 -19.76
N GLN A 423 -22.99 -47.55 -19.31
CA GLN A 423 -22.60 -47.97 -17.96
C GLN A 423 -21.14 -47.62 -17.65
N HIS A 424 -20.24 -47.69 -18.64
CA HIS A 424 -18.85 -47.24 -18.50
C HIS A 424 -18.74 -45.74 -18.17
N ASP A 425 -19.56 -44.89 -18.80
CA ASP A 425 -19.55 -43.44 -18.58
C ASP A 425 -20.15 -43.11 -17.20
N LEU A 426 -21.19 -43.82 -16.78
CA LEU A 426 -21.79 -43.72 -15.44
C LEU A 426 -20.83 -44.19 -14.34
N LEU A 427 -20.14 -45.32 -14.56
CA LEU A 427 -19.11 -45.81 -13.64
C LEU A 427 -17.99 -44.79 -13.52
N ASN A 428 -17.43 -44.28 -14.61
CA ASN A 428 -16.40 -43.25 -14.57
C ASN A 428 -16.88 -41.91 -13.96
N LYS A 429 -18.17 -41.56 -14.10
CA LYS A 429 -18.76 -40.34 -13.55
C LYS A 429 -18.87 -40.38 -12.03
N TYR A 430 -19.34 -41.50 -11.47
CA TYR A 430 -19.65 -41.66 -10.04
C TYR A 430 -18.59 -42.43 -9.24
N PHE A 431 -17.80 -43.29 -9.88
CA PHE A 431 -16.81 -44.17 -9.24
C PHE A 431 -15.43 -44.00 -9.90
N ARG A 432 -14.64 -43.06 -9.39
CA ARG A 432 -13.43 -42.54 -10.06
C ARG A 432 -12.20 -43.38 -9.76
N ARG A 433 -12.23 -44.70 -10.04
CA ARG A 433 -11.21 -45.66 -9.56
C ARG A 433 -10.96 -45.46 -8.05
N ASP A 434 -12.01 -45.58 -7.27
CA ASP A 434 -11.92 -45.34 -5.83
C ASP A 434 -11.11 -46.45 -5.15
N ALA A 435 -10.37 -46.07 -4.11
CA ALA A 435 -9.51 -46.99 -3.39
C ALA A 435 -10.35 -48.04 -2.64
N VAL A 436 -10.19 -49.32 -2.99
CA VAL A 436 -10.85 -50.44 -2.31
C VAL A 436 -9.79 -51.20 -1.52
N LEU A 437 -9.76 -50.95 -0.21
CA LEU A 437 -8.64 -51.28 0.69
C LEU A 437 -7.31 -50.69 0.20
N LEU A 438 -6.53 -51.45 -0.56
CA LEU A 438 -5.23 -51.07 -1.12
C LEU A 438 -5.19 -51.19 -2.66
N TRP A 439 -6.33 -51.45 -3.29
CA TRP A 439 -6.45 -51.53 -4.74
C TRP A 439 -6.86 -50.16 -5.31
N HIS A 440 -6.29 -49.78 -6.47
CA HIS A 440 -6.43 -48.46 -7.10
C HIS A 440 -5.88 -47.23 -6.32
N LEU A 441 -4.86 -47.41 -5.48
CA LEU A 441 -4.23 -46.29 -4.76
C LEU A 441 -3.53 -45.30 -5.69
N ASP A 442 -3.79 -44.01 -5.50
CA ASP A 442 -3.07 -42.90 -6.12
C ASP A 442 -2.40 -41.99 -5.07
N LEU A 443 -1.07 -41.91 -5.07
CA LEU A 443 -0.30 -41.07 -4.14
C LEU A 443 -0.56 -39.57 -4.31
N PHE A 444 -1.08 -39.14 -5.46
CA PHE A 444 -1.47 -37.75 -5.69
C PHE A 444 -2.89 -37.44 -5.22
N ARG A 445 -3.69 -38.46 -4.86
CA ARG A 445 -4.98 -38.29 -4.19
C ARG A 445 -4.75 -38.19 -2.68
N THR A 446 -5.27 -37.13 -2.07
CA THR A 446 -5.08 -36.84 -0.64
C THR A 446 -5.59 -37.97 0.25
N ALA A 447 -6.78 -38.51 -0.04
CA ALA A 447 -7.41 -39.56 0.76
C ALA A 447 -6.58 -40.86 0.78
N ASP A 448 -6.06 -41.27 -0.38
CA ASP A 448 -5.27 -42.49 -0.53
C ASP A 448 -3.89 -42.35 0.14
N LEU A 449 -3.26 -41.18 0.01
CA LEU A 449 -2.01 -40.85 0.73
C LEU A 449 -2.23 -40.85 2.26
N GLN A 450 -3.34 -40.28 2.74
CA GLN A 450 -3.72 -40.30 4.15
C GLN A 450 -3.99 -41.72 4.66
N LEU A 451 -4.67 -42.55 3.86
CA LEU A 451 -4.93 -43.97 4.18
C LEU A 451 -3.62 -44.77 4.30
N LEU A 452 -2.74 -44.66 3.30
CA LEU A 452 -1.41 -45.28 3.34
C LEU A 452 -0.59 -44.82 4.54
N LEU A 453 -0.63 -43.52 4.85
CA LEU A 453 0.09 -42.95 5.97
C LEU A 453 -0.46 -43.44 7.32
N LEU A 454 -1.78 -43.52 7.47
CA LEU A 454 -2.44 -44.07 8.65
C LEU A 454 -2.04 -45.54 8.88
N LEU A 455 -2.09 -46.37 7.83
CA LEU A 455 -1.68 -47.77 7.89
C LEU A 455 -0.18 -47.91 8.22
N ALA A 456 0.67 -47.04 7.67
CA ALA A 456 2.09 -47.00 8.00
C ALA A 456 2.33 -46.66 9.47
N TYR A 457 1.62 -45.67 10.05
CA TYR A 457 1.73 -45.36 11.49
C TYR A 457 1.18 -46.48 12.38
N VAL A 458 0.05 -47.09 12.02
CA VAL A 458 -0.51 -48.22 12.77
C VAL A 458 0.46 -49.40 12.77
N GLY A 459 1.02 -49.77 11.62
CA GLY A 459 2.05 -50.82 11.52
C GLY A 459 3.33 -50.46 12.28
N ALA A 460 3.79 -49.21 12.19
CA ALA A 460 4.94 -48.73 12.93
C ALA A 460 4.73 -48.81 14.45
N PHE A 461 3.54 -48.45 14.95
CA PHE A 461 3.21 -48.46 16.38
C PHE A 461 2.95 -49.86 16.94
N THR A 462 2.26 -50.72 16.19
CA THR A 462 1.83 -52.04 16.68
C THR A 462 2.85 -53.15 16.46
N VAL A 463 3.64 -53.09 15.39
CA VAL A 463 4.59 -54.16 15.00
C VAL A 463 6.03 -53.71 15.18
N VAL A 464 6.40 -52.56 14.62
CA VAL A 464 7.82 -52.16 14.50
C VAL A 464 8.38 -51.62 15.82
N LEU A 465 7.70 -50.67 16.46
CA LEU A 465 8.16 -50.04 17.71
C LEU A 465 8.32 -51.02 18.88
N PRO A 466 7.39 -51.97 19.14
CA PRO A 466 7.56 -52.97 20.20
C PRO A 466 8.68 -53.98 19.91
N ALA A 467 8.82 -54.42 18.65
CA ALA A 467 9.82 -55.41 18.26
C ALA A 467 11.27 -54.88 18.32
N LEU A 468 11.48 -53.57 18.17
CA LEU A 468 12.81 -52.95 18.11
C LEU A 468 13.47 -52.71 19.49
N ALA A 469 12.75 -52.90 20.61
CA ALA A 469 13.27 -52.71 21.98
C ALA A 469 14.14 -51.43 22.16
N LEU A 470 13.68 -50.31 21.58
CA LEU A 470 14.51 -49.14 21.31
C LEU A 470 15.16 -48.53 22.55
N SER A 471 16.49 -48.42 22.53
CA SER A 471 17.21 -47.58 23.48
C SER A 471 16.77 -46.12 23.37
N ALA A 472 16.88 -45.34 24.46
CA ALA A 472 16.50 -43.93 24.47
C ALA A 472 17.18 -43.10 23.37
N ARG A 473 18.44 -43.41 23.03
CA ARG A 473 19.19 -42.77 21.94
C ARG A 473 18.60 -43.12 20.56
N ALA A 474 18.26 -44.38 20.34
CA ALA A 474 17.65 -44.83 19.09
C ALA A 474 16.23 -44.26 18.91
N ALA A 475 15.45 -44.14 19.99
CA ALA A 475 14.15 -43.47 19.97
C ALA A 475 14.26 -41.98 19.57
N VAL A 476 15.21 -41.24 20.15
CA VAL A 476 15.48 -39.83 19.76
C VAL A 476 15.92 -39.74 18.30
N ALA A 477 16.85 -40.59 17.86
CA ALA A 477 17.32 -40.63 16.48
C ALA A 477 16.17 -40.93 15.48
N LEU A 478 15.25 -41.84 15.82
CA LEU A 478 14.08 -42.15 15.03
C LEU A 478 13.12 -40.96 14.94
N THR A 479 12.82 -40.28 16.05
CA THR A 479 11.98 -39.06 16.04
C THR A 479 12.63 -37.91 15.28
N PHE A 480 13.97 -37.80 15.32
CA PHE A 480 14.71 -36.80 14.55
C PHE A 480 14.67 -37.09 13.05
N ALA A 481 14.94 -38.33 12.64
CA ALA A 481 14.86 -38.75 11.24
C ALA A 481 13.43 -38.59 10.69
N HIS A 482 12.41 -38.85 11.52
CA HIS A 482 11.00 -38.66 11.17
C HIS A 482 10.65 -37.18 10.92
N ALA A 483 11.07 -36.27 11.82
CA ALA A 483 10.88 -34.84 11.61
C ALA A 483 11.64 -34.33 10.37
N LEU A 484 12.89 -34.78 10.18
CA LEU A 484 13.69 -34.43 9.02
C LEU A 484 13.07 -34.92 7.69
N ALA A 485 12.47 -36.12 7.70
CA ALA A 485 11.78 -36.66 6.53
C ALA A 485 10.56 -35.82 6.14
N TRP A 486 9.78 -35.32 7.11
CA TRP A 486 8.65 -34.42 6.85
C TRP A 486 9.09 -33.04 6.34
N VAL A 487 10.14 -32.46 6.91
CA VAL A 487 10.77 -31.23 6.40
C VAL A 487 11.23 -31.42 4.95
N ALA A 488 11.92 -32.52 4.65
CA ALA A 488 12.37 -32.84 3.30
C ALA A 488 11.18 -33.07 2.33
N PHE A 489 10.14 -33.79 2.75
CA PHE A 489 8.93 -33.98 1.95
C PHE A 489 8.22 -32.64 1.65
N HIS A 490 8.06 -31.79 2.65
CA HIS A 490 7.37 -30.50 2.52
C HIS A 490 8.12 -29.53 1.60
N TYR A 491 9.44 -29.34 1.77
CA TYR A 491 10.18 -28.36 0.98
C TYR A 491 10.73 -28.91 -0.34
N LEU A 492 11.38 -30.09 -0.32
CA LEU A 492 11.96 -30.68 -1.54
C LEU A 492 10.91 -31.47 -2.33
N GLY A 493 10.13 -32.33 -1.66
CA GLY A 493 9.13 -33.17 -2.32
C GLY A 493 8.05 -32.35 -3.04
N LEU A 494 7.36 -31.46 -2.30
CA LEU A 494 6.35 -30.60 -2.89
C LEU A 494 6.93 -29.55 -3.84
N GLY A 495 8.15 -29.05 -3.59
CA GLY A 495 8.85 -28.16 -4.51
C GLY A 495 9.14 -28.80 -5.87
N LEU A 496 9.50 -30.09 -5.91
CA LEU A 496 9.65 -30.85 -7.16
C LEU A 496 8.31 -31.07 -7.88
N VAL A 497 7.22 -31.29 -7.14
CA VAL A 497 5.86 -31.39 -7.72
C VAL A 497 5.42 -30.05 -8.32
N LEU A 498 5.63 -28.92 -7.63
CA LEU A 498 5.36 -27.57 -8.18
C LEU A 498 6.22 -27.29 -9.41
N ARG A 499 7.49 -27.69 -9.42
CA ARG A 499 8.36 -27.55 -10.59
C ARG A 499 7.82 -28.33 -11.79
N GLY A 500 7.45 -29.60 -11.61
CA GLY A 500 6.82 -30.40 -12.68
C GLY A 500 5.47 -29.84 -13.12
N GLN A 501 4.70 -29.26 -12.20
CA GLN A 501 3.46 -28.55 -12.51
C GLN A 501 3.71 -27.26 -13.31
N SER A 502 4.77 -26.52 -13.03
CA SER A 502 5.14 -25.32 -13.80
C SER A 502 5.69 -25.66 -15.19
N GLU A 503 6.58 -26.64 -15.30
CA GLU A 503 7.28 -26.96 -16.55
C GLU A 503 6.40 -27.78 -17.52
N GLY A 504 5.49 -28.61 -17.01
CA GLY A 504 4.72 -29.55 -17.83
C GLY A 504 3.29 -29.84 -17.37
N LYS A 505 2.74 -29.03 -16.46
CA LYS A 505 1.40 -29.21 -15.84
C LYS A 505 1.24 -30.64 -15.26
N PHE A 506 2.33 -31.21 -14.73
CA PHE A 506 2.46 -32.61 -14.33
C PHE A 506 1.29 -33.15 -13.49
N LEU A 507 0.87 -32.42 -12.45
CA LEU A 507 -0.17 -32.90 -11.55
C LEU A 507 -1.54 -32.90 -12.25
N VAL A 508 -1.88 -31.81 -12.95
CA VAL A 508 -3.12 -31.73 -13.75
C VAL A 508 -3.14 -32.81 -14.84
N ARG A 509 -2.01 -33.06 -15.49
CA ARG A 509 -1.84 -34.09 -16.52
C ARG A 509 -2.02 -35.51 -15.95
N HIS A 510 -1.44 -35.81 -14.79
CA HIS A 510 -1.65 -37.08 -14.10
C HIS A 510 -3.14 -37.34 -13.83
N PHE A 511 -3.87 -36.32 -13.37
CA PHE A 511 -5.33 -36.45 -13.19
C PHE A 511 -6.07 -36.66 -14.52
N LEU A 512 -5.73 -35.91 -15.58
CA LEU A 512 -6.31 -36.08 -16.93
C LEU A 512 -6.04 -37.47 -17.55
N GLU A 513 -4.89 -38.08 -17.28
CA GLU A 513 -4.52 -39.40 -17.81
C GLU A 513 -5.15 -40.56 -17.03
N ASN A 514 -5.44 -40.38 -15.73
CA ASN A 514 -5.95 -41.44 -14.86
C ASN A 514 -7.45 -41.40 -14.57
N TYR A 515 -8.12 -40.26 -14.79
CA TYR A 515 -9.53 -40.04 -14.47
C TYR A 515 -10.32 -39.46 -15.64
N HIS A 516 -11.63 -39.71 -15.64
CA HIS A 516 -12.52 -39.26 -16.70
C HIS A 516 -13.12 -37.89 -16.38
N TYR A 517 -13.06 -36.99 -17.37
CA TYR A 517 -13.68 -35.67 -17.34
C TYR A 517 -14.60 -35.50 -18.55
N ALA A 518 -15.65 -34.69 -18.41
CA ALA A 518 -16.69 -34.56 -19.42
C ALA A 518 -16.15 -33.97 -20.73
N ALA A 519 -16.55 -34.55 -21.86
CA ALA A 519 -16.14 -34.10 -23.19
C ALA A 519 -16.72 -32.69 -23.51
N GLY A 520 -15.95 -31.66 -23.21
CA GLY A 520 -16.35 -30.24 -23.34
C GLY A 520 -15.77 -29.34 -22.25
N ASP A 521 -15.36 -29.91 -21.11
CA ASP A 521 -14.91 -29.22 -19.88
C ASP A 521 -13.53 -28.53 -19.99
N ARG A 522 -12.87 -28.58 -21.15
CA ARG A 522 -11.53 -28.01 -21.43
C ARG A 522 -10.39 -28.40 -20.46
N GLY A 523 -10.63 -29.34 -19.55
CA GLY A 523 -9.72 -29.72 -18.46
C GLY A 523 -9.94 -28.98 -17.14
N GLU A 524 -10.93 -28.08 -17.04
CA GLU A 524 -11.22 -27.32 -15.81
C GLU A 524 -11.50 -28.23 -14.60
N GLY A 525 -12.28 -29.29 -14.76
CA GLY A 525 -12.55 -30.26 -13.71
C GLY A 525 -11.28 -30.96 -13.20
N ALA A 526 -10.33 -31.26 -14.10
CA ALA A 526 -9.05 -31.84 -13.72
C ALA A 526 -8.14 -30.84 -13.00
N VAL A 527 -8.14 -29.57 -13.42
CA VAL A 527 -7.45 -28.49 -12.69
C VAL A 527 -8.02 -28.33 -11.28
N ARG A 528 -9.36 -28.30 -11.15
CA ARG A 528 -10.05 -28.19 -9.84
C ARG A 528 -9.76 -29.38 -8.94
N GLU A 529 -9.79 -30.61 -9.47
CA GLU A 529 -9.53 -31.83 -8.70
C GLU A 529 -8.04 -31.98 -8.31
N ALA A 530 -7.12 -31.69 -9.23
CA ALA A 530 -5.69 -31.66 -8.95
C ALA A 530 -5.34 -30.59 -7.90
N PHE A 531 -5.91 -29.39 -8.00
CA PHE A 531 -5.70 -28.33 -7.01
C PHE A 531 -6.36 -28.64 -5.66
N ALA A 532 -7.53 -29.29 -5.64
CA ALA A 532 -8.15 -29.74 -4.40
C ALA A 532 -7.28 -30.76 -3.65
N ASN A 533 -6.72 -31.74 -4.36
CA ASN A 533 -5.80 -32.71 -3.80
C ASN A 533 -4.45 -32.08 -3.42
N TRP A 534 -3.93 -31.16 -4.22
CA TRP A 534 -2.72 -30.39 -3.89
C TRP A 534 -2.86 -29.68 -2.53
N LYS A 535 -3.96 -28.95 -2.30
CA LYS A 535 -4.24 -28.30 -1.00
C LYS A 535 -4.26 -29.29 0.16
N GLY A 536 -4.84 -30.47 -0.05
CA GLY A 536 -4.91 -31.53 0.95
C GLY A 536 -3.53 -32.10 1.32
N VAL A 537 -2.71 -32.43 0.32
CA VAL A 537 -1.32 -32.91 0.52
C VAL A 537 -0.43 -31.83 1.13
N TYR A 538 -0.55 -30.58 0.66
CA TYR A 538 0.18 -29.44 1.22
C TYR A 538 -0.16 -29.25 2.70
N ASN A 539 -1.45 -29.13 3.06
CA ASN A 539 -1.87 -28.96 4.45
C ASN A 539 -1.46 -30.14 5.34
N LEU A 540 -1.59 -31.38 4.85
CA LEU A 540 -1.09 -32.57 5.54
C LEU A 540 0.41 -32.43 5.85
N SER A 541 1.24 -32.08 4.87
CA SER A 541 2.69 -31.96 5.05
C SER A 541 3.10 -30.86 6.04
N VAL A 542 2.38 -29.74 6.07
CA VAL A 542 2.58 -28.65 7.04
C VAL A 542 2.27 -29.15 8.45
N CYS A 543 1.08 -29.74 8.66
CA CYS A 543 0.67 -30.31 9.94
C CYS A 543 1.65 -31.39 10.42
N MET A 544 2.08 -32.29 9.53
CA MET A 544 3.01 -33.37 9.88
C MET A 544 4.42 -32.87 10.20
N THR A 545 4.89 -31.81 9.55
CA THR A 545 6.16 -31.15 9.89
C THR A 545 6.12 -30.59 11.31
N TYR A 546 5.06 -29.87 11.69
CA TYR A 546 4.92 -29.39 13.08
C TYR A 546 4.71 -30.51 14.09
N ALA A 547 3.85 -31.50 13.79
CA ALA A 547 3.57 -32.60 14.71
C ALA A 547 4.80 -33.48 15.00
N SER A 548 5.59 -33.79 13.96
CA SER A 548 6.84 -34.55 14.12
C SER A 548 7.91 -33.75 14.86
N PHE A 549 8.04 -32.45 14.60
CA PHE A 549 8.95 -31.57 15.34
C PHE A 549 8.55 -31.42 16.82
N VAL A 550 7.25 -31.24 17.12
CA VAL A 550 6.74 -31.25 18.51
C VAL A 550 7.00 -32.59 19.18
N GLY A 551 6.84 -33.72 18.46
CA GLY A 551 7.20 -35.05 18.96
C GLY A 551 8.68 -35.17 19.35
N LEU A 552 9.59 -34.65 18.52
CA LEU A 552 11.02 -34.58 18.81
C LEU A 552 11.32 -33.68 20.02
N VAL A 553 10.69 -32.50 20.11
CA VAL A 553 10.84 -31.60 21.26
C VAL A 553 10.36 -32.29 22.55
N CYS A 554 9.16 -32.86 22.56
CA CYS A 554 8.64 -33.62 23.70
C CYS A 554 9.53 -34.81 24.11
N LYS A 555 10.34 -35.36 23.20
CA LYS A 555 11.24 -36.49 23.49
C LYS A 555 12.67 -36.09 23.86
N THR A 556 13.08 -34.87 23.57
CA THR A 556 14.41 -34.32 23.90
C THR A 556 14.39 -33.31 25.05
N TYR A 557 13.25 -32.68 25.31
CA TYR A 557 13.05 -31.77 26.42
C TYR A 557 13.08 -32.51 27.77
N THR A 558 13.88 -31.99 28.70
CA THR A 558 13.93 -32.43 30.09
C THR A 558 13.50 -31.26 30.97
N MET A 559 12.49 -31.46 31.81
CA MET A 559 11.99 -30.39 32.68
C MET A 559 13.02 -30.06 33.76
N PRO A 560 13.55 -28.82 33.82
CA PRO A 560 14.52 -28.46 34.84
C PRO A 560 13.84 -28.28 36.20
N THR A 561 14.55 -28.62 37.28
CA THR A 561 14.05 -28.52 38.66
C THR A 561 13.75 -27.07 39.05
N GLU A 562 14.60 -26.13 38.63
CA GLU A 562 14.44 -24.68 38.84
C GLU A 562 14.31 -24.00 37.48
N TRP A 563 13.08 -23.75 37.03
CA TRP A 563 12.78 -23.13 35.74
C TRP A 563 12.43 -21.63 35.84
N THR A 564 12.20 -21.13 37.06
CA THR A 564 11.78 -19.75 37.36
C THR A 564 12.95 -18.78 37.57
N VAL A 565 14.20 -19.26 37.49
CA VAL A 565 15.41 -18.49 37.77
C VAL A 565 16.51 -18.79 36.74
N GLY A 566 17.36 -17.80 36.44
CA GLY A 566 18.61 -18.01 35.70
C GLY A 566 18.42 -18.34 34.22
N ASN A 567 19.36 -19.13 33.67
CA ASN A 567 19.43 -19.41 32.24
C ASN A 567 18.22 -20.18 31.70
N GLU A 568 17.61 -21.05 32.51
CA GLU A 568 16.43 -21.80 32.08
C GLU A 568 15.23 -20.87 31.90
N LEU A 569 15.01 -19.91 32.79
CA LEU A 569 13.97 -18.88 32.61
C LEU A 569 14.16 -18.11 31.30
N LEU A 570 15.41 -17.72 30.98
CA LEU A 570 15.72 -17.03 29.73
C LEU A 570 15.43 -17.90 28.49
N ARG A 571 15.80 -19.18 28.52
CA ARG A 571 15.53 -20.13 27.42
C ARG A 571 14.04 -20.32 27.17
N HIS A 572 13.25 -20.53 28.23
CA HIS A 572 11.79 -20.67 28.11
C HIS A 572 11.14 -19.37 27.60
N THR A 573 11.58 -18.22 28.11
CA THR A 573 11.09 -16.91 27.67
C THR A 573 11.38 -16.66 26.19
N LEU A 574 12.64 -16.84 25.77
CA LEU A 574 13.05 -16.64 24.38
C LEU A 574 12.40 -17.67 23.44
N GLY A 575 12.33 -18.94 23.84
CA GLY A 575 11.64 -19.99 23.09
C GLY A 575 10.15 -19.69 22.89
N GLY A 576 9.45 -19.27 23.95
CA GLY A 576 8.04 -18.87 23.87
C GLY A 576 7.82 -17.66 22.97
N VAL A 577 8.68 -16.64 23.06
CA VAL A 577 8.64 -15.45 22.18
C VAL A 577 8.88 -15.83 20.72
N LEU A 578 9.84 -16.72 20.42
CA LEU A 578 10.12 -17.18 19.06
C LEU A 578 8.98 -18.03 18.48
N VAL A 579 8.35 -18.90 19.28
CA VAL A 579 7.17 -19.66 18.87
C VAL A 579 5.98 -18.73 18.59
N PHE A 580 5.74 -17.75 19.45
CA PHE A 580 4.69 -16.74 19.23
C PHE A 580 4.96 -15.90 17.97
N LEU A 581 6.20 -15.43 17.77
CA LEU A 581 6.59 -14.68 16.58
C LEU A 581 6.42 -15.50 15.30
N HIS A 582 6.72 -16.80 15.34
CA HIS A 582 6.52 -17.70 14.20
C HIS A 582 5.03 -17.89 13.88
N ILE A 583 4.18 -18.10 14.88
CA ILE A 583 2.72 -18.17 14.71
C ILE A 583 2.19 -16.86 14.11
N TRP A 584 2.60 -15.72 14.66
CA TRP A 584 2.24 -14.39 14.15
C TRP A 584 2.66 -14.22 12.69
N ALA A 585 3.92 -14.49 12.36
CA ALA A 585 4.42 -14.37 10.99
C ALA A 585 3.68 -15.28 9.99
N ALA A 586 3.32 -16.50 10.40
CA ALA A 586 2.51 -17.40 9.58
C ALA A 586 1.08 -16.89 9.37
N MET A 587 0.45 -16.35 10.42
CA MET A 587 -0.90 -15.76 10.35
C MET A 587 -0.94 -14.51 9.47
N GLU A 588 0.03 -13.61 9.59
CA GLU A 588 0.15 -12.42 8.74
C GLU A 588 0.42 -12.81 7.28
N SER A 589 1.31 -13.78 7.04
CA SER A 589 1.56 -14.30 5.69
C SER A 589 0.29 -14.88 5.04
N TYR A 590 -0.53 -15.61 5.81
CA TYR A 590 -1.82 -16.11 5.33
C TYR A 590 -2.82 -14.99 5.02
N GLN A 591 -2.91 -13.97 5.87
CA GLN A 591 -3.79 -12.80 5.65
C GLN A 591 -3.41 -12.02 4.39
N VAL A 592 -2.12 -11.79 4.14
CA VAL A 592 -1.63 -11.01 2.99
C VAL A 592 -1.70 -11.80 1.67
N LEU A 593 -1.36 -13.09 1.68
CA LEU A 593 -1.40 -13.94 0.48
C LEU A 593 -2.80 -14.45 0.14
N GLY A 594 -3.70 -14.48 1.14
CA GLY A 594 -5.00 -15.12 1.04
C GLY A 594 -4.92 -16.63 0.75
N PRO A 595 -6.07 -17.29 0.56
CA PRO A 595 -6.11 -18.72 0.23
C PRO A 595 -5.54 -19.04 -1.17
N PHE A 596 -5.47 -18.07 -2.08
CA PHE A 596 -4.90 -18.28 -3.41
C PHE A 596 -3.36 -18.39 -3.34
N GLY A 597 -2.69 -17.40 -2.75
CA GLY A 597 -1.24 -17.39 -2.62
C GLY A 597 -0.71 -18.44 -1.65
N TRP A 598 -1.39 -18.66 -0.50
CA TRP A 598 -0.97 -19.64 0.50
C TRP A 598 -0.85 -21.07 -0.04
N PHE A 599 -1.71 -21.43 -1.00
CA PHE A 599 -1.73 -22.76 -1.61
C PHE A 599 -1.05 -22.81 -2.99
N TYR A 600 -0.30 -21.78 -3.41
CA TYR A 600 0.35 -21.73 -4.73
C TYR A 600 -0.63 -21.92 -5.90
N GLY A 601 -1.79 -21.24 -5.84
CA GLY A 601 -2.86 -21.36 -6.84
C GLY A 601 -2.48 -20.91 -8.25
N ASP A 602 -1.46 -20.07 -8.37
CA ASP A 602 -0.85 -19.57 -9.61
C ASP A 602 -0.25 -20.70 -10.47
N PHE A 603 0.20 -21.80 -9.87
CA PHE A 603 0.67 -22.99 -10.60
C PHE A 603 -0.48 -23.77 -11.29
N PHE A 604 -1.74 -23.47 -10.94
CA PHE A 604 -2.93 -24.21 -11.38
C PHE A 604 -3.91 -23.35 -12.17
N MET A 605 -4.08 -22.07 -11.83
CA MET A 605 -5.12 -21.19 -12.36
C MET A 605 -4.52 -19.87 -12.81
N GLU A 606 -4.48 -19.65 -14.14
CA GLU A 606 -3.93 -18.43 -14.76
C GLU A 606 -4.96 -17.28 -14.80
N ASP A 607 -6.26 -17.60 -14.83
CA ASP A 607 -7.37 -16.63 -14.90
C ASP A 607 -7.77 -16.02 -13.53
N PHE A 608 -7.14 -16.43 -12.43
CA PHE A 608 -7.45 -15.90 -11.10
C PHE A 608 -6.64 -14.62 -10.84
N PRO A 609 -7.27 -13.45 -10.62
CA PRO A 609 -6.53 -12.20 -10.49
C PRO A 609 -5.72 -12.18 -9.19
N SER A 610 -4.39 -12.16 -9.31
CA SER A 610 -3.42 -12.17 -8.21
C SER A 610 -3.28 -10.80 -7.53
N HIS A 611 -4.39 -10.25 -7.02
CA HIS A 611 -4.36 -9.06 -6.19
C HIS A 611 -3.90 -9.38 -4.77
N LEU A 612 -2.67 -9.01 -4.44
CA LEU A 612 -2.21 -8.94 -3.05
C LEU A 612 -2.95 -7.78 -2.35
N GLU A 613 -3.76 -8.08 -1.34
CA GLU A 613 -4.43 -7.06 -0.52
C GLU A 613 -3.44 -6.40 0.45
N TYR A 614 -2.62 -5.48 -0.07
CA TYR A 614 -1.73 -4.68 0.76
C TYR A 614 -2.54 -3.65 1.57
N THR A 615 -2.96 -4.06 2.77
CA THR A 615 -3.69 -3.25 3.75
C THR A 615 -2.73 -2.41 4.58
N GLY A 616 -3.02 -1.11 4.73
CA GLY A 616 -2.18 -0.15 5.45
C GLY A 616 -1.95 1.17 4.70
N ILE A 617 -1.51 2.22 5.41
CA ILE A 617 -1.20 3.54 4.78
C ILE A 617 0.01 3.45 3.84
N PHE A 618 0.95 2.55 4.16
CA PHE A 618 2.28 2.46 3.58
C PHE A 618 2.28 1.56 2.34
N ARG A 619 1.52 1.94 1.30
CA ARG A 619 1.53 1.25 0.01
C ARG A 619 2.85 1.50 -0.72
N ALA A 620 3.84 0.66 -0.43
CA ALA A 620 5.05 0.48 -1.23
C ALA A 620 4.86 -0.55 -2.36
N ASN A 621 3.66 -0.61 -2.96
CA ASN A 621 3.55 -1.14 -4.32
C ASN A 621 4.19 -0.07 -5.23
N GLY A 622 5.14 -0.47 -6.07
CA GLY A 622 5.87 0.44 -6.96
C GLY A 622 4.90 1.26 -7.81
N THR A 623 4.66 2.50 -7.40
CA THR A 623 3.82 3.44 -8.13
C THR A 623 4.46 3.66 -9.48
N GLN A 624 3.73 3.42 -10.57
CA GLN A 624 4.22 3.78 -11.90
C GLN A 624 4.59 5.27 -11.90
N ARG A 625 5.79 5.61 -12.37
CA ARG A 625 6.31 6.98 -12.40
C ARG A 625 6.56 7.35 -13.86
N PHE A 626 5.90 8.41 -14.33
CA PHE A 626 6.07 8.95 -15.66
C PHE A 626 6.76 10.30 -15.56
N HIS A 627 7.73 10.57 -16.44
CA HIS A 627 8.31 11.90 -16.54
C HIS A 627 7.25 12.88 -17.06
N VAL A 628 7.30 14.15 -16.65
CA VAL A 628 6.36 15.15 -17.18
C VAL A 628 6.46 15.23 -18.71
N GLY A 629 5.30 15.20 -19.37
CA GLY A 629 5.19 15.15 -20.84
C GLY A 629 5.40 13.77 -21.48
N GLU A 630 5.76 12.74 -20.72
CA GLU A 630 5.83 11.36 -21.21
C GLU A 630 4.42 10.82 -21.53
N GLN A 631 4.28 10.07 -22.63
CA GLN A 631 2.98 9.54 -23.06
C GLN A 631 2.52 8.39 -22.15
N ILE A 632 1.29 8.49 -21.64
CA ILE A 632 0.71 7.48 -20.74
C ILE A 632 -0.26 6.61 -21.53
N LYS A 633 0.03 5.32 -21.63
CA LYS A 633 -0.81 4.33 -22.32
C LYS A 633 -1.67 3.56 -21.33
N VAL A 634 -2.98 3.66 -21.48
CA VAL A 634 -3.97 3.05 -20.59
C VAL A 634 -4.69 1.94 -21.33
N SER A 635 -4.40 0.69 -20.99
CA SER A 635 -5.14 -0.46 -21.48
C SER A 635 -6.44 -0.62 -20.70
N TRP A 636 -7.55 -0.82 -21.39
CA TRP A 636 -8.89 -0.93 -20.79
C TRP A 636 -9.61 -2.19 -21.28
N GLN A 637 -10.55 -2.68 -20.46
CA GLN A 637 -11.44 -3.79 -20.79
C GLN A 637 -12.83 -3.51 -20.23
N ALA A 638 -13.86 -3.64 -21.06
CA ALA A 638 -15.24 -3.31 -20.73
C ALA A 638 -16.23 -4.37 -21.25
N PRO A 639 -17.45 -4.47 -20.68
CA PRO A 639 -18.47 -5.39 -21.19
C PRO A 639 -18.81 -5.14 -22.66
N TYR A 640 -19.27 -6.16 -23.40
CA TYR A 640 -19.60 -6.00 -24.83
C TYR A 640 -20.71 -4.96 -25.10
N LEU A 641 -21.54 -4.63 -24.11
CA LEU A 641 -22.61 -3.62 -24.16
C LEU A 641 -22.23 -2.28 -23.50
N HIS A 642 -20.95 -2.00 -23.27
CA HIS A 642 -20.50 -0.69 -22.78
C HIS A 642 -20.81 0.41 -23.81
N SER A 643 -20.92 1.67 -23.38
CA SER A 643 -21.33 2.74 -24.31
C SER A 643 -20.14 3.19 -25.16
N ARG A 644 -20.36 3.46 -26.45
CA ARG A 644 -19.35 4.12 -27.31
C ARG A 644 -19.00 5.54 -26.83
N LYS A 645 -19.77 6.09 -25.89
CA LYS A 645 -19.52 7.35 -25.18
C LYS A 645 -18.78 7.15 -23.83
N ASP A 646 -18.35 5.95 -23.51
CA ASP A 646 -17.46 5.73 -22.37
C ASP A 646 -16.11 6.45 -22.63
N TRP A 647 -15.50 6.98 -21.58
CA TRP A 647 -14.28 7.80 -21.66
C TRP A 647 -13.38 7.58 -20.45
N ILE A 648 -12.11 7.93 -20.57
CA ILE A 648 -11.10 7.79 -19.52
C ILE A 648 -10.54 9.16 -19.20
N GLY A 649 -10.44 9.51 -17.92
CA GLY A 649 -9.85 10.77 -17.45
C GLY A 649 -8.76 10.58 -16.40
N ILE A 650 -7.76 11.47 -16.42
CA ILE A 650 -6.70 11.58 -15.43
C ILE A 650 -7.04 12.71 -14.44
N TYR A 651 -6.92 12.43 -13.14
CA TYR A 651 -7.24 13.37 -12.07
C TYR A 651 -6.12 13.41 -11.04
N LYS A 652 -5.88 14.58 -10.45
CA LYS A 652 -4.97 14.68 -9.29
C LYS A 652 -5.59 13.95 -8.10
N VAL A 653 -4.84 13.08 -7.43
CA VAL A 653 -5.34 12.27 -6.31
C VAL A 653 -5.94 13.16 -5.23
N GLY A 654 -7.15 12.82 -4.77
CA GLY A 654 -7.88 13.58 -3.75
C GLY A 654 -8.64 14.82 -4.26
N SER A 655 -8.58 15.14 -5.56
CA SER A 655 -9.40 16.21 -6.16
C SER A 655 -10.90 15.91 -6.08
N ASN A 656 -11.29 14.65 -6.29
CA ASN A 656 -12.66 14.18 -6.26
C ASN A 656 -13.02 13.55 -4.90
N LYS A 657 -14.09 14.05 -4.26
CA LYS A 657 -14.59 13.54 -2.96
C LYS A 657 -15.28 12.17 -3.03
N SER A 658 -15.59 11.67 -4.22
CA SER A 658 -16.30 10.41 -4.46
C SER A 658 -15.55 9.56 -5.49
N ASN A 659 -15.61 8.25 -5.30
CA ASN A 659 -15.04 7.25 -6.21
C ASN A 659 -16.09 6.73 -7.23
N LEU A 660 -17.37 7.07 -7.04
CA LEU A 660 -18.48 6.64 -7.90
C LEU A 660 -18.92 7.72 -8.90
N ILE A 661 -18.69 8.99 -8.57
CA ILE A 661 -19.05 10.14 -9.41
C ILE A 661 -17.92 11.15 -9.35
N THR A 662 -17.44 11.56 -10.51
CA THR A 662 -16.49 12.64 -10.67
C THR A 662 -17.23 13.98 -10.64
N LYS A 663 -16.79 14.91 -9.78
CA LYS A 663 -17.36 16.26 -9.65
C LYS A 663 -16.37 17.37 -10.00
N THR A 664 -15.10 17.02 -10.18
CA THR A 664 -14.04 17.93 -10.62
C THR A 664 -13.82 17.72 -12.11
N ILE A 665 -13.71 18.80 -12.89
CA ILE A 665 -13.36 18.73 -14.31
C ILE A 665 -11.99 18.07 -14.50
N SER A 666 -11.82 17.31 -15.59
CA SER A 666 -10.53 16.73 -16.01
C SER A 666 -9.54 17.78 -16.53
N SER A 667 -9.98 19.03 -16.73
CA SER A 667 -9.17 20.13 -17.27
C SER A 667 -8.50 19.79 -18.61
N GLY A 668 -9.18 19.03 -19.47
CA GLY A 668 -8.66 18.54 -20.75
C GLY A 668 -7.87 17.24 -20.68
N MET A 669 -7.60 16.70 -19.48
CA MET A 669 -6.90 15.42 -19.28
C MET A 669 -7.86 14.23 -19.41
N TRP A 670 -8.48 14.07 -20.57
CA TRP A 670 -9.40 12.97 -20.87
C TRP A 670 -9.26 12.50 -22.32
N GLN A 671 -9.72 11.28 -22.60
CA GLN A 671 -9.74 10.66 -23.92
C GLN A 671 -10.96 9.72 -24.03
N PRO A 672 -11.63 9.63 -25.20
CA PRO A 672 -12.68 8.64 -25.44
C PRO A 672 -12.12 7.19 -25.48
N VAL A 673 -12.98 6.20 -25.24
CA VAL A 673 -12.61 4.77 -25.21
C VAL A 673 -12.38 4.20 -26.61
N HIS A 674 -13.13 4.66 -27.62
CA HIS A 674 -12.93 4.37 -29.05
C HIS A 674 -12.44 5.63 -29.74
N ASP A 675 -11.15 5.95 -29.61
CA ASP A 675 -10.55 7.20 -30.12
C ASP A 675 -10.49 7.29 -31.65
N ASP A 676 -10.70 6.18 -32.36
CA ASP A 676 -10.87 6.13 -33.81
C ASP A 676 -12.26 6.58 -34.29
N GLU A 677 -13.25 6.67 -33.40
CA GLU A 677 -14.63 7.06 -33.70
C GLU A 677 -14.97 8.50 -33.23
N TRP A 678 -13.96 9.35 -32.97
CA TRP A 678 -14.12 10.73 -32.51
C TRP A 678 -13.20 11.70 -33.27
N ASP A 679 -13.71 12.87 -33.64
CA ASP A 679 -12.93 14.03 -34.13
C ASP A 679 -12.90 15.11 -33.05
N GLY A 680 -11.79 15.12 -32.30
CA GLY A 680 -11.67 15.91 -31.07
C GLY A 680 -12.76 15.55 -30.05
N ASP A 681 -13.55 16.54 -29.67
CA ASP A 681 -14.66 16.38 -28.72
C ASP A 681 -15.98 15.90 -29.39
N THR A 682 -15.97 15.61 -30.70
CA THR A 682 -17.18 15.26 -31.47
C THR A 682 -17.21 13.78 -31.87
N PRO A 683 -18.23 12.99 -31.48
CA PRO A 683 -18.34 11.59 -31.89
C PRO A 683 -18.76 11.46 -33.36
N LEU A 684 -18.07 10.60 -34.10
CA LEU A 684 -18.36 10.26 -35.50
C LEU A 684 -18.98 8.86 -35.59
N GLY A 685 -20.22 8.76 -36.08
CA GLY A 685 -20.81 7.47 -36.47
C GLY A 685 -21.17 6.52 -35.31
N LEU A 686 -21.92 7.01 -34.32
CA LEU A 686 -22.32 6.26 -33.11
C LEU A 686 -23.12 4.96 -33.37
N ASP A 687 -23.69 4.77 -34.56
CA ASP A 687 -24.65 3.69 -34.87
C ASP A 687 -23.99 2.36 -35.28
N ARG A 688 -22.66 2.23 -35.15
CA ARG A 688 -21.94 0.99 -35.48
C ARG A 688 -22.18 -0.11 -34.44
N PRO A 689 -22.74 -1.28 -34.81
CA PRO A 689 -22.96 -2.37 -33.87
C PRO A 689 -21.64 -2.89 -33.28
N LEU A 690 -21.64 -3.14 -31.96
CA LEU A 690 -20.48 -3.61 -31.20
C LEU A 690 -20.11 -5.04 -31.57
N THR A 691 -18.84 -5.28 -31.93
CA THR A 691 -18.32 -6.60 -32.31
C THR A 691 -17.72 -7.31 -31.09
N PRO A 692 -18.31 -8.43 -30.61
CA PRO A 692 -17.83 -9.12 -29.42
C PRO A 692 -16.35 -9.54 -29.54
N GLY A 693 -15.56 -9.26 -28.51
CA GLY A 693 -14.14 -9.61 -28.43
C GLY A 693 -13.17 -8.59 -29.06
N LYS A 694 -13.61 -7.86 -30.10
CA LYS A 694 -12.83 -6.73 -30.65
C LYS A 694 -13.05 -5.48 -29.82
N ASP A 695 -14.30 -5.10 -29.63
CA ASP A 695 -14.66 -3.79 -29.05
C ASP A 695 -14.69 -3.83 -27.51
N SER A 696 -14.52 -5.00 -26.88
CA SER A 696 -14.56 -5.18 -25.41
C SER A 696 -13.23 -4.89 -24.71
N LYS A 697 -12.18 -4.55 -25.43
CA LYS A 697 -10.86 -4.18 -24.88
C LYS A 697 -10.09 -3.30 -25.85
N GLY A 698 -9.26 -2.40 -25.33
CA GLY A 698 -8.46 -1.50 -26.15
C GLY A 698 -7.34 -0.84 -25.36
N GLN A 699 -6.69 0.14 -25.98
CA GLN A 699 -5.66 0.97 -25.36
C GLN A 699 -5.82 2.41 -25.81
N VAL A 700 -5.89 3.32 -24.84
CA VAL A 700 -5.98 4.77 -25.06
C VAL A 700 -4.62 5.38 -24.73
N THR A 701 -4.15 6.32 -25.57
CA THR A 701 -2.89 7.03 -25.33
C THR A 701 -3.14 8.49 -24.95
N PHE A 702 -2.72 8.87 -23.75
CA PHE A 702 -2.66 10.27 -23.32
C PHE A 702 -1.36 10.89 -23.81
N LYS A 703 -1.47 11.98 -24.57
CA LYS A 703 -0.36 12.74 -25.13
C LYS A 703 -0.69 14.24 -25.15
N GLY A 704 0.34 15.08 -25.18
CA GLY A 704 0.18 16.53 -25.34
C GLY A 704 -0.79 17.15 -24.33
N GLY A 705 -1.89 17.75 -24.83
CA GLY A 705 -2.86 18.46 -23.98
C GLY A 705 -3.59 17.58 -22.96
N ALA A 706 -3.70 16.27 -23.22
CA ALA A 706 -4.37 15.33 -22.33
C ALA A 706 -3.49 14.87 -21.15
N LEU A 707 -2.21 15.25 -21.11
CA LEU A 707 -1.29 14.88 -20.04
C LEU A 707 -1.28 15.89 -18.88
N PRO A 708 -1.02 15.42 -17.63
CA PRO A 708 -0.69 16.30 -16.51
C PRO A 708 0.68 16.96 -16.68
N TRP A 709 0.70 18.28 -16.91
CA TRP A 709 1.92 19.11 -17.01
C TRP A 709 2.45 19.62 -15.66
N VAL A 710 1.90 19.10 -14.56
CA VAL A 710 2.28 19.44 -13.19
C VAL A 710 2.61 18.17 -12.44
N THR A 711 3.69 18.21 -11.67
CA THR A 711 4.16 17.12 -10.83
C THR A 711 3.18 16.80 -9.70
N GLY A 712 3.22 15.53 -9.27
CA GLY A 712 2.39 15.01 -8.18
C GLY A 712 1.79 13.66 -8.51
N ARG A 713 0.84 13.22 -7.65
CA ARG A 713 0.19 11.92 -7.78
C ARG A 713 -1.17 12.05 -8.48
N TYR A 714 -1.41 11.17 -9.43
CA TYR A 714 -2.59 11.15 -10.29
C TYR A 714 -3.26 9.77 -10.26
N GLU A 715 -4.56 9.75 -10.57
CA GLU A 715 -5.41 8.57 -10.66
C GLU A 715 -6.16 8.58 -11.99
N ILE A 716 -6.34 7.40 -12.57
CA ILE A 716 -7.12 7.18 -13.79
C ILE A 716 -8.54 6.82 -13.36
N ARG A 717 -9.55 7.34 -14.07
CA ARG A 717 -10.95 7.01 -13.88
C ARG A 717 -11.58 6.63 -15.23
N TYR A 718 -12.33 5.55 -15.26
CA TYR A 718 -13.13 5.12 -16.41
C TYR A 718 -14.60 5.52 -16.17
N HIS A 719 -15.19 6.22 -17.13
CA HIS A 719 -16.50 6.85 -17.01
C HIS A 719 -17.49 6.32 -18.03
N HIS A 720 -18.76 6.26 -17.62
CA HIS A 720 -19.83 5.67 -18.42
C HIS A 720 -20.63 6.70 -19.23
N ASP A 721 -20.89 6.41 -20.50
CA ASP A 721 -21.98 6.94 -21.33
C ASP A 721 -22.03 8.48 -21.42
N GLY A 722 -20.86 9.10 -21.59
CA GLY A 722 -20.68 10.56 -21.60
C GLY A 722 -20.99 11.24 -20.25
N LYS A 723 -21.31 10.47 -19.21
CA LYS A 723 -21.66 10.95 -17.88
C LYS A 723 -20.46 10.89 -16.96
N HIS A 724 -20.60 11.47 -15.78
CA HIS A 724 -19.53 11.54 -14.78
C HIS A 724 -19.51 10.35 -13.81
N ASN A 725 -20.28 9.30 -14.09
CA ASN A 725 -20.35 8.07 -13.31
C ASN A 725 -19.10 7.23 -13.56
N VAL A 726 -18.37 6.89 -12.50
CA VAL A 726 -17.11 6.14 -12.56
C VAL A 726 -17.38 4.66 -12.39
N LEU A 727 -16.97 3.84 -13.38
CA LEU A 727 -17.10 2.38 -13.35
C LEU A 727 -15.85 1.69 -12.79
N SER A 728 -14.67 2.27 -13.04
CA SER A 728 -13.39 1.73 -12.59
C SER A 728 -12.38 2.85 -12.33
N MET A 729 -11.35 2.56 -11.54
CA MET A 729 -10.25 3.46 -11.21
C MET A 729 -8.93 2.69 -11.22
N ASP A 730 -7.85 3.36 -11.63
CA ASP A 730 -6.48 2.81 -11.58
C ASP A 730 -5.48 3.85 -11.04
N GLY A 731 -4.36 3.38 -10.50
CA GLY A 731 -3.35 4.17 -9.78
C GLY A 731 -3.46 4.06 -8.25
N PRO A 732 -2.79 4.96 -7.50
CA PRO A 732 -2.16 6.20 -7.97
C PRO A 732 -0.81 6.00 -8.68
N PHE A 733 -0.57 6.78 -9.73
CA PHE A 733 0.72 6.93 -10.39
C PHE A 733 1.35 8.30 -10.06
N GLU A 734 2.64 8.47 -10.32
CA GLU A 734 3.38 9.72 -10.09
C GLU A 734 3.81 10.36 -11.41
N VAL A 735 3.70 11.69 -11.49
CA VAL A 735 4.29 12.51 -12.55
C VAL A 735 5.43 13.29 -11.92
N TYR A 736 6.65 13.08 -12.42
CA TYR A 736 7.88 13.62 -11.83
C TYR A 736 8.71 14.42 -12.84
N VAL A 737 9.66 15.21 -12.30
CA VAL A 737 10.76 15.84 -13.04
C VAL A 737 12.08 15.35 -12.47
N GLU A 738 13.09 15.22 -13.33
CA GLU A 738 14.45 14.86 -12.88
C GLU A 738 15.26 16.13 -12.63
N LYS A 739 15.52 16.46 -11.36
CA LYS A 739 16.35 17.60 -10.96
C LYS A 739 17.83 17.21 -11.04
N PRO A 740 18.69 17.95 -11.77
CA PRO A 740 20.11 17.63 -11.85
C PRO A 740 20.81 17.87 -10.51
N THR A 741 21.77 17.00 -10.17
CA THR A 741 22.52 17.05 -8.90
C THR A 741 23.59 18.13 -8.84
N THR A 742 24.00 18.65 -10.01
CA THR A 742 24.91 19.79 -10.16
C THR A 742 24.35 20.73 -11.21
N LEU A 743 24.56 22.03 -11.03
CA LEU A 743 24.08 23.07 -11.94
C LEU A 743 25.26 23.61 -12.75
N THR A 744 25.45 23.05 -13.95
CA THR A 744 26.43 23.47 -14.95
C THR A 744 25.73 23.65 -16.30
N VAL A 745 26.36 24.33 -17.27
CA VAL A 745 25.73 24.58 -18.59
C VAL A 745 25.37 23.25 -19.26
N GLU A 746 26.25 22.27 -19.18
CA GLU A 746 26.08 20.94 -19.78
C GLU A 746 24.96 20.14 -19.10
N THR A 747 24.85 20.19 -17.77
CA THR A 747 23.82 19.45 -17.03
C THR A 747 22.44 20.06 -17.19
N VAL A 748 22.32 21.39 -17.13
CA VAL A 748 21.06 22.11 -17.38
C VAL A 748 20.62 21.91 -18.84
N ARG A 749 21.55 22.02 -19.81
CA ARG A 749 21.28 21.74 -21.23
C ARG A 749 20.80 20.30 -21.43
N SER A 750 21.45 19.30 -20.81
CA SER A 750 21.04 17.90 -20.87
C SER A 750 19.63 17.66 -20.32
N SER A 751 19.27 18.29 -19.19
CA SER A 751 17.89 18.27 -18.69
C SER A 751 16.90 18.93 -19.66
N LEU A 752 17.25 20.06 -20.29
CA LEU A 752 16.41 20.71 -21.30
C LEU A 752 16.24 19.83 -22.56
N MET A 753 17.29 19.13 -23.01
CA MET A 753 17.22 18.18 -24.14
C MET A 753 16.19 17.05 -23.91
N ARG A 754 15.87 16.71 -22.65
CA ARG A 754 14.81 15.75 -22.32
C ARG A 754 13.43 16.40 -22.17
N ILE A 755 13.38 17.62 -21.65
CA ILE A 755 12.13 18.35 -21.34
C ILE A 755 11.50 18.97 -22.59
N VAL A 756 12.29 19.67 -23.40
CA VAL A 756 11.82 20.50 -24.52
C VAL A 756 11.13 19.64 -25.59
N PRO A 757 11.68 18.49 -26.05
CA PRO A 757 10.99 17.65 -27.01
C PRO A 757 9.60 17.20 -26.56
N LEU A 758 9.47 16.77 -25.30
CA LEU A 758 8.17 16.35 -24.74
C LEU A 758 7.17 17.52 -24.71
N CYS A 759 7.61 18.72 -24.33
CA CYS A 759 6.75 19.91 -24.31
C CYS A 759 6.25 20.34 -25.71
N LEU A 760 7.06 20.07 -26.74
CA LEU A 760 6.78 20.27 -28.18
C LEU A 760 6.08 19.05 -28.82
N ASP A 761 5.46 18.19 -28.02
CA ASP A 761 4.70 17.01 -28.45
C ASP A 761 5.54 15.97 -29.25
N SER A 762 6.88 16.07 -29.16
CA SER A 762 7.89 15.33 -29.91
C SER A 762 7.83 15.47 -31.45
N ASP A 763 7.32 16.59 -31.96
CA ASP A 763 7.25 16.87 -33.40
C ASP A 763 8.65 17.09 -34.01
N PRO A 764 9.10 16.27 -35.00
CA PRO A 764 10.43 16.41 -35.62
C PRO A 764 10.74 17.80 -36.20
N SER A 765 9.72 18.55 -36.64
CA SER A 765 9.87 19.89 -37.23
C SER A 765 10.15 20.97 -36.18
N LEU A 766 9.61 20.78 -34.97
CA LEU A 766 9.67 21.73 -33.85
C LEU A 766 10.88 21.51 -32.94
N ILE A 767 11.26 20.25 -32.69
CA ILE A 767 12.30 19.91 -31.72
C ILE A 767 13.73 20.23 -32.23
N PRO A 768 14.68 20.49 -31.32
CA PRO A 768 16.09 20.69 -31.67
C PRO A 768 16.69 19.50 -32.44
N ILE A 769 17.55 19.79 -33.42
CA ILE A 769 18.26 18.77 -34.19
C ILE A 769 19.11 17.90 -33.26
N SER A 770 19.71 18.50 -32.21
CA SER A 770 20.48 17.82 -31.17
C SER A 770 19.68 16.81 -30.34
N CYS A 771 18.35 16.86 -30.40
CA CYS A 771 17.42 15.95 -29.70
C CYS A 771 16.78 14.89 -30.62
N ARG A 772 17.02 14.93 -31.94
CA ARG A 772 16.42 13.97 -32.89
C ARG A 772 17.09 12.60 -32.79
N THR A 773 16.29 11.54 -32.87
CA THR A 773 16.82 10.18 -33.04
C THR A 773 17.34 9.97 -34.48
N PRO A 774 18.21 8.98 -34.74
CA PRO A 774 18.66 8.67 -36.10
C PRO A 774 17.52 8.36 -37.08
N GLU A 775 16.39 7.84 -36.60
CA GLU A 775 15.19 7.57 -37.39
C GLU A 775 14.45 8.87 -37.79
N MET A 776 14.41 9.85 -36.87
CA MET A 776 13.85 11.20 -37.13
C MET A 776 14.75 12.02 -38.06
N GLN A 777 16.06 11.78 -38.07
CA GLN A 777 16.99 12.43 -39.00
C GLN A 777 16.79 11.97 -40.44
N ASN A 778 16.45 10.70 -40.67
CA ASN A 778 16.16 10.15 -42.00
C ASN A 778 14.81 10.60 -42.60
N SER A 779 13.94 11.23 -41.82
CA SER A 779 12.60 11.67 -42.24
C SER A 779 12.42 13.20 -42.29
N ALA A 780 13.44 13.96 -41.86
CA ALA A 780 13.52 15.40 -42.02
C ALA A 780 14.20 15.78 -43.34
N ASN A 781 14.03 17.05 -43.77
CA ASN A 781 14.75 17.57 -44.94
C ASN A 781 16.28 17.52 -44.69
N ALA A 782 17.05 17.12 -45.70
CA ALA A 782 18.51 16.99 -45.61
C ALA A 782 19.24 18.34 -45.47
N ASP A 783 18.58 19.45 -45.81
CA ASP A 783 19.10 20.83 -45.76
C ASP A 783 18.46 21.64 -44.59
N ASP A 784 18.48 21.11 -43.36
CA ASP A 784 17.97 21.81 -42.17
C ASP A 784 19.06 22.67 -41.51
N ASP A 785 19.39 23.81 -42.13
CA ASP A 785 20.47 24.75 -41.77
C ASP A 785 20.28 25.51 -40.41
N ARG A 786 19.40 25.03 -39.51
CA ARG A 786 19.18 25.65 -38.18
C ARG A 786 20.33 25.34 -37.22
N ASP A 787 20.49 26.16 -36.18
CA ASP A 787 21.38 25.81 -35.07
C ASP A 787 20.94 24.47 -34.44
N PRO A 788 21.85 23.55 -34.09
CA PRO A 788 21.47 22.25 -33.56
C PRO A 788 20.59 22.30 -32.31
N ASP A 789 20.66 23.37 -31.52
CA ASP A 789 19.89 23.57 -30.30
C ASP A 789 18.64 24.47 -30.46
N ASP A 790 18.38 25.01 -31.65
CA ASP A 790 17.19 25.82 -31.95
C ASP A 790 15.91 24.98 -31.99
N PHE A 791 14.82 25.52 -31.47
CA PHE A 791 13.49 24.94 -31.57
C PHE A 791 12.43 25.98 -31.91
N SER A 792 11.26 25.52 -32.35
CA SER A 792 10.15 26.39 -32.73
C SER A 792 8.84 25.93 -32.09
N PHE A 793 7.83 26.80 -32.13
CA PHE A 793 6.52 26.57 -31.51
C PHE A 793 5.42 26.69 -32.55
N TRP A 794 4.40 25.84 -32.46
CA TRP A 794 3.12 26.05 -33.14
C TRP A 794 2.10 26.79 -32.27
N SER A 795 2.29 26.80 -30.94
CA SER A 795 1.37 27.51 -30.05
C SER A 795 2.03 28.02 -28.78
N GLU A 796 1.47 29.10 -28.24
CA GLU A 796 1.83 29.66 -26.94
C GLU A 796 1.66 28.64 -25.79
N ARG A 797 0.79 27.64 -25.97
CA ARG A 797 0.62 26.52 -25.02
C ARG A 797 1.91 25.71 -24.84
N GLN A 798 2.69 25.53 -25.90
CA GLN A 798 3.96 24.81 -25.84
C GLN A 798 5.03 25.61 -25.07
N ALA A 799 5.15 26.92 -25.32
CA ALA A 799 6.01 27.80 -24.53
C ALA A 799 5.61 27.84 -23.04
N ARG A 800 4.30 27.89 -22.74
CA ARG A 800 3.76 27.77 -21.38
C ARG A 800 4.10 26.44 -20.70
N ARG A 801 4.12 25.31 -21.43
CA ARG A 801 4.57 24.01 -20.89
C ARG A 801 6.05 24.05 -20.52
N ILE A 802 6.92 24.53 -21.41
CA ILE A 802 8.37 24.62 -21.16
C ILE A 802 8.63 25.51 -19.93
N SER A 803 8.01 26.69 -19.85
CA SER A 803 8.07 27.56 -18.67
C SER A 803 7.65 26.82 -17.38
N ASN A 804 6.49 26.17 -17.39
CA ASN A 804 5.98 25.42 -16.23
C ASN A 804 6.89 24.25 -15.82
N VAL A 805 7.52 23.55 -16.77
CA VAL A 805 8.45 22.45 -16.44
C VAL A 805 9.79 23.00 -15.97
N ILE A 806 10.33 24.08 -16.54
CA ILE A 806 11.53 24.76 -16.03
C ILE A 806 11.31 25.21 -14.58
N LYS A 807 10.15 25.78 -14.26
CA LYS A 807 9.77 26.15 -12.89
C LYS A 807 9.76 24.96 -11.93
N GLN A 808 9.39 23.76 -12.39
CA GLN A 808 9.33 22.56 -11.54
C GLN A 808 10.67 21.83 -11.43
N THR A 809 11.47 21.81 -12.50
CA THR A 809 12.78 21.15 -12.53
C THR A 809 13.85 21.98 -11.84
N PHE A 810 13.86 23.30 -12.09
CA PHE A 810 14.92 24.20 -11.64
C PHE A 810 14.46 25.19 -10.58
N ASP A 811 13.17 25.31 -10.25
CA ASP A 811 12.68 26.34 -9.31
C ASP A 811 13.10 27.76 -9.75
N VAL A 812 12.89 28.07 -11.04
CA VAL A 812 13.05 29.40 -11.66
C VAL A 812 11.84 29.67 -12.57
N GLU A 813 11.20 30.83 -12.42
CA GLU A 813 9.98 31.18 -13.14
C GLU A 813 10.25 32.15 -14.30
N TYR A 814 9.78 31.79 -15.50
CA TYR A 814 9.87 32.62 -16.71
C TYR A 814 8.50 32.82 -17.33
N ALA A 815 8.24 34.02 -17.85
CA ALA A 815 7.08 34.25 -18.69
C ALA A 815 7.24 33.50 -20.05
N PRO A 816 6.17 33.02 -20.69
CA PRO A 816 6.26 32.25 -21.95
C PRO A 816 7.00 33.00 -23.06
N GLU A 817 6.91 34.33 -23.10
CA GLU A 817 7.57 35.22 -24.05
C GLU A 817 9.11 35.15 -23.92
N VAL A 818 9.61 34.92 -22.71
CA VAL A 818 11.05 34.74 -22.42
C VAL A 818 11.56 33.41 -23.00
N ILE A 819 10.70 32.38 -23.01
CA ILE A 819 10.99 31.07 -23.61
C ILE A 819 10.93 31.15 -25.15
N VAL A 820 10.08 32.02 -25.71
CA VAL A 820 10.00 32.27 -27.16
C VAL A 820 11.19 33.13 -27.64
N ALA A 821 11.65 34.10 -26.84
CA ALA A 821 12.81 34.91 -27.16
C ALA A 821 14.12 34.10 -27.15
N ASP A 822 14.25 33.15 -26.22
CA ASP A 822 15.38 32.23 -26.13
C ASP A 822 14.97 30.82 -26.59
N ALA A 823 14.51 30.69 -27.84
CA ALA A 823 14.10 29.41 -28.42
C ALA A 823 15.29 28.50 -28.80
N ASN A 824 16.31 28.44 -27.95
CA ASN A 824 17.55 27.67 -28.11
C ASN A 824 17.96 27.04 -26.77
N LEU A 825 18.31 25.75 -26.77
CA LEU A 825 18.62 25.01 -25.53
C LEU A 825 19.83 25.58 -24.77
N SER A 826 20.88 26.00 -25.47
CA SER A 826 22.10 26.53 -24.87
C SER A 826 21.91 27.95 -24.33
N ALA A 827 21.09 28.77 -25.00
CA ALA A 827 20.67 30.08 -24.49
C ALA A 827 19.87 29.94 -23.18
N LEU A 828 18.85 29.07 -23.15
CA LEU A 828 18.06 28.82 -21.93
C LEU A 828 18.88 28.21 -20.80
N ALA A 829 19.80 27.28 -21.09
CA ALA A 829 20.67 26.72 -20.07
C ALA A 829 21.53 27.80 -19.40
N SER A 830 22.07 28.72 -20.20
CA SER A 830 22.83 29.87 -19.70
C SER A 830 21.96 30.82 -18.89
N ARG A 831 20.74 31.15 -19.35
CA ARG A 831 19.82 32.03 -18.61
C ARG A 831 19.36 31.41 -17.29
N ILE A 832 19.06 30.11 -17.25
CA ILE A 832 18.72 29.37 -16.01
C ILE A 832 19.84 29.46 -14.98
N LEU A 833 21.10 29.32 -15.40
CA LEU A 833 22.24 29.40 -14.48
C LEU A 833 22.45 30.81 -13.94
N VAL A 834 22.41 31.83 -14.81
CA VAL A 834 22.51 33.24 -14.39
C VAL A 834 21.37 33.59 -13.43
N SER A 835 20.13 33.19 -13.73
CA SER A 835 19.01 33.38 -12.81
C SER A 835 19.14 32.59 -11.52
N LYS A 836 19.85 31.45 -11.50
CA LYS A 836 20.14 30.71 -10.27
C LYS A 836 21.24 31.33 -9.42
N GLU A 837 22.28 31.87 -10.03
CA GLU A 837 23.35 32.61 -9.37
C GLU A 837 22.77 33.85 -8.66
N ILE A 838 21.96 34.64 -9.39
CA ILE A 838 21.24 35.83 -8.86
C ILE A 838 20.21 35.49 -7.77
N LEU A 839 19.67 34.27 -7.73
CA LEU A 839 18.75 33.80 -6.69
C LEU A 839 19.45 33.06 -5.54
N SER A 840 20.79 33.03 -5.53
CA SER A 840 21.61 32.42 -4.47
C SER A 840 22.54 33.41 -3.76
N ASP A 841 22.57 34.66 -4.22
CA ASP A 841 23.18 35.84 -3.61
C ASP A 841 22.10 36.69 -2.88
#